data_AF-A3TNJ8-F1
#
_entry.id   AF-A3TNJ8-F1
#
_cell.length_a   1.000
_cell.length_b   1.000
_cell.length_c   1.000
_cell.angle_alpha   90.00
_cell.angle_beta   90.00
_cell.angle_gamma   90.00
#
_symmetry.space_group_name_H-M   'P 1'
#
loop_
_entity.id
_entity.type
_entity.pdbx_description
1 polymer ?
#
loop_
_entity_poly.entity_id
_entity_poly.type
_entity_poly.pdbx_seq_one_letter_code
_entity_poly.pdbx_strand_id
1 'polypeptide(L)'
;MGDFPNVAAWHDLTDATVAAAPDLGQQLGHALATLGVAATERDELLASLAGRRDPAAAVLNRVAVQAGPSTEPPTSSTRPTDAEMDEAIAVVDEFRREPVNAASVARVASALPPDRAGEFAVELLGVCPADGSDQDRLAALEAFVSQTKDLQTTRMPVVRLAQLGLAVERGLPSDHAGVADLLARVPTASLLAGLARAIGEGSDPAAIVTLLERVARLRHQTLVQPPAQQQQQQQQQQPAPAPPSRGGVIGRIVKRWRSAPAPGGGQHAEPPAAAPPDVPPTAGEGGAEASHPAYPRIDVSTGTARDDVVVVEQEFSVTVGLRQRQDHTLIGTVAIAVAAGETIDVVLVFDPESLATTAPTRQTLTVTADDPYPSVVIPFVAKYLDAQVPVERRIGVHYVRQGQVVGLAWRTFVAVDEPGQVPSAPAVATSEGRLINLSPLLDETPPDLVIGICSSDNPDGTRLVWTVYPAVGGGAALDGPRTAPMDDTAAGFAKALRFKIQFGSDPDALFQDLAGAGAVLGRIVPASVRTVIRAVVEDPARTTAATILLLTEELHLPWELATFQPPLASHFGGAAPFLGAHAAIGRWPLSEGDPRPVPRPRVEVAKAAVLSAKYDGVTKWGKLDQAEAEAAEVTTLFGAESVLPTIRAVADLFAGTPTVQLVHVALHGQFDTEGAAEGLVLLAVDAAGAQTAKATFFSPLAAENGHLAAGPFIFLNACQVGADRSVLGDYGGFASTLLRIGAAGVVAPLWNVDDDVAAAMAREFYAATWSAAPADRVSVAEAMRRARARYTLDGVSQRTPGVSPTLIAFQCLAHPQLRLTTA
;
A
#
# COMPACT_ATOMS: atom_id res chain seq x y z
N MET A 1 22.81 -2.90 21.83
CA MET A 1 22.03 -2.64 23.06
C MET A 1 20.60 -2.56 22.58
N GLY A 2 19.81 -3.60 22.81
CA GLY A 2 18.48 -3.73 22.19
C GLY A 2 17.50 -2.80 22.89
N ASP A 3 16.80 -1.97 22.12
CA ASP A 3 15.65 -1.22 22.61
C ASP A 3 14.50 -2.19 22.80
N PHE A 4 14.11 -2.38 24.06
CA PHE A 4 12.93 -3.14 24.45
C PHE A 4 11.72 -2.18 24.40
N PRO A 5 10.74 -2.37 23.48
CA PRO A 5 9.69 -1.38 23.23
C PRO A 5 8.81 -1.09 24.45
N ASN A 6 8.74 -2.00 25.42
CA ASN A 6 7.96 -1.79 26.65
C ASN A 6 8.68 -0.86 27.64
N VAL A 7 10.01 -0.97 27.79
CA VAL A 7 10.80 -0.14 28.74
C VAL A 7 10.91 1.30 28.26
N ALA A 8 10.97 1.53 26.94
CA ALA A 8 10.96 2.87 26.34
C ALA A 8 9.75 3.69 26.82
N ALA A 9 8.55 3.09 26.86
CA ALA A 9 7.34 3.78 27.30
C ALA A 9 7.38 4.26 28.77
N TRP A 10 8.10 3.55 29.65
CA TRP A 10 8.31 3.98 31.04
C TRP A 10 9.25 5.20 31.12
N HIS A 11 10.30 5.21 30.31
CA HIS A 11 11.19 6.38 30.20
C HIS A 11 10.46 7.57 29.59
N ASP A 12 9.79 7.38 28.45
CA ASP A 12 9.11 8.46 27.73
C ASP A 12 8.09 9.20 28.60
N LEU A 13 7.24 8.47 29.33
CA LEU A 13 6.25 9.11 30.21
C LEU A 13 6.92 9.82 31.39
N THR A 14 7.91 9.19 32.01
CA THR A 14 8.56 9.77 33.20
C THR A 14 9.41 10.98 32.83
N ASP A 15 10.15 10.89 31.74
CA ASP A 15 10.97 11.98 31.21
C ASP A 15 10.07 13.14 30.75
N ALA A 16 8.98 12.88 30.02
CA ALA A 16 8.02 13.92 29.63
C ALA A 16 7.36 14.61 30.84
N THR A 17 6.93 13.85 31.84
CA THR A 17 6.26 14.40 33.04
C THR A 17 7.23 15.19 33.90
N VAL A 18 8.42 14.66 34.18
CA VAL A 18 9.42 15.31 35.04
C VAL A 18 10.04 16.52 34.36
N ALA A 19 10.19 16.50 33.03
CA ALA A 19 10.63 17.66 32.27
C ALA A 19 9.59 18.79 32.31
N ALA A 20 8.30 18.45 32.22
CA ALA A 20 7.21 19.43 32.21
C ALA A 20 6.82 19.94 33.62
N ALA A 21 6.83 19.06 34.63
CA ALA A 21 6.40 19.33 36.00
C ALA A 21 7.17 18.46 37.01
N PRO A 22 8.39 18.88 37.42
CA PRO A 22 9.27 18.09 38.29
C PRO A 22 8.67 17.71 39.66
N ASP A 23 7.78 18.54 40.19
CA ASP A 23 7.08 18.35 41.47
C ASP A 23 6.11 17.16 41.45
N LEU A 24 5.62 16.77 40.27
CA LEU A 24 4.76 15.60 40.10
C LEU A 24 5.52 14.27 40.16
N GLY A 25 6.85 14.27 40.15
CA GLY A 25 7.64 13.03 40.06
C GLY A 25 7.37 12.02 41.19
N GLN A 26 7.07 12.50 42.41
CA GLN A 26 6.69 11.60 43.51
C GLN A 26 5.30 10.99 43.30
N GLN A 27 4.35 11.79 42.82
CA GLN A 27 2.98 11.37 42.57
C GLN A 27 2.92 10.37 41.39
N LEU A 28 3.61 10.68 40.29
CA LEU A 28 3.78 9.78 39.17
C LEU A 28 4.40 8.44 39.61
N GLY A 29 5.46 8.48 40.42
CA GLY A 29 6.09 7.26 40.94
C GLY A 29 5.13 6.38 41.74
N HIS A 30 4.21 6.97 42.51
CA HIS A 30 3.20 6.22 43.23
C HIS A 30 2.16 5.57 42.29
N ALA A 31 1.71 6.30 41.27
CA ALA A 31 0.78 5.79 40.26
C ALA A 31 1.38 4.60 39.49
N LEU A 32 2.63 4.76 39.03
CA LEU A 32 3.41 3.74 38.32
C LEU A 32 3.68 2.51 39.19
N ALA A 33 4.03 2.70 40.47
CA ALA A 33 4.21 1.58 41.39
C ALA A 33 2.91 0.81 41.66
N THR A 34 1.77 1.50 41.66
CA THR A 34 0.43 0.90 41.83
C THR A 34 0.00 0.11 40.59
N LEU A 35 0.40 0.54 39.40
CA LEU A 35 0.15 -0.17 38.13
C LEU A 35 0.84 -1.54 38.09
N GLY A 36 1.99 -1.64 38.76
CA GLY A 36 2.82 -2.84 38.86
C GLY A 36 3.76 -2.99 37.66
N VAL A 37 4.83 -3.77 37.85
CA VAL A 37 5.85 -4.03 36.80
C VAL A 37 6.03 -5.53 36.64
N ALA A 38 6.04 -6.02 35.39
CA ALA A 38 6.26 -7.44 35.11
C ALA A 38 7.67 -7.86 35.56
N ALA A 39 7.88 -9.15 35.87
CA ALA A 39 9.18 -9.62 36.33
C ALA A 39 10.30 -9.38 35.30
N THR A 40 10.02 -9.66 34.03
CA THR A 40 10.95 -9.44 32.90
C THR A 40 11.22 -7.95 32.67
N GLU A 41 10.18 -7.12 32.70
CA GLU A 41 10.31 -5.66 32.51
C GLU A 41 11.04 -4.98 33.68
N ARG A 42 10.95 -5.52 34.90
CA ARG A 42 11.63 -4.98 36.08
C ARG A 42 13.14 -5.07 35.94
N ASP A 43 13.65 -6.23 35.51
CA ASP A 43 15.08 -6.46 35.34
C ASP A 43 15.64 -5.57 34.20
N GLU A 44 14.88 -5.43 33.11
CA GLU A 44 15.23 -4.58 31.98
C GLU A 44 15.20 -3.08 32.35
N LEU A 45 14.19 -2.65 33.11
CA LEU A 45 14.08 -1.28 33.60
C LEU A 45 15.27 -0.94 34.52
N LEU A 46 15.63 -1.83 35.45
CA LEU A 46 16.82 -1.66 36.31
C LEU A 46 18.11 -1.60 35.49
N ALA A 47 18.26 -2.44 34.46
CA ALA A 47 19.41 -2.40 33.58
C ALA A 47 19.51 -1.08 32.78
N SER A 48 18.37 -0.56 32.29
CA SER A 48 18.31 0.71 31.55
C SER A 48 18.64 1.94 32.41
N LEU A 49 18.46 1.85 33.73
CA LEU A 49 18.77 2.91 34.67
C LEU A 49 20.23 2.93 35.12
N ALA A 50 21.02 1.92 34.74
CA ALA A 50 22.42 1.83 35.11
C ALA A 50 23.22 3.03 34.57
N GLY A 51 23.66 3.90 35.49
CA GLY A 51 24.45 5.09 35.14
C GLY A 51 23.65 6.38 34.93
N ARG A 52 22.30 6.33 34.86
CA ARG A 52 21.46 7.53 34.88
C ARG A 52 21.38 8.12 36.30
N ARG A 53 21.44 9.45 36.41
CA ARG A 53 21.40 10.20 37.69
C ARG A 53 20.41 11.37 37.71
N ASP A 54 19.57 11.48 36.68
CA ASP A 54 18.57 12.52 36.57
C ASP A 54 17.33 12.22 37.45
N PRO A 55 16.48 13.24 37.73
CA PRO A 55 15.32 13.07 38.61
C PRO A 55 14.30 12.03 38.12
N ALA A 56 14.14 11.85 36.81
CA ALA A 56 13.23 10.84 36.24
C ALA A 56 13.77 9.42 36.49
N ALA A 57 15.08 9.21 36.35
CA ALA A 57 15.72 7.95 36.71
C ALA A 57 15.54 7.60 38.20
N ALA A 58 15.54 8.60 39.10
CA ALA A 58 15.26 8.38 40.52
C ALA A 58 13.79 8.00 40.81
N VAL A 59 12.84 8.43 39.98
CA VAL A 59 11.44 7.98 40.03
C VAL A 59 11.33 6.53 39.57
N LEU A 60 11.86 6.20 38.39
CA LEU A 60 11.79 4.85 37.83
C LEU A 60 12.54 3.80 38.67
N ASN A 61 13.67 4.16 39.28
CA ASN A 61 14.38 3.25 40.18
C ASN A 61 13.54 2.90 41.42
N ARG A 62 12.79 3.86 41.97
CA ARG A 62 11.84 3.58 43.07
C ARG A 62 10.69 2.70 42.61
N VAL A 63 10.13 2.95 41.43
CA VAL A 63 9.07 2.11 40.84
C VAL A 63 9.56 0.67 40.66
N ALA A 64 10.72 0.46 40.03
CA ALA A 64 11.26 -0.88 39.80
C ALA A 64 11.47 -1.68 41.10
N VAL A 65 11.87 -1.01 42.19
CA VAL A 65 12.11 -1.63 43.50
C VAL A 65 10.81 -1.85 44.30
N GLN A 66 9.84 -0.93 44.22
CA GLN A 66 8.66 -0.92 45.09
C GLN A 66 7.40 -1.51 44.45
N ALA A 67 7.35 -1.61 43.12
CA ALA A 67 6.16 -2.09 42.41
C ALA A 67 5.96 -3.59 42.58
N GLY A 68 4.72 -3.98 42.90
CA GLY A 68 4.27 -5.38 42.85
C GLY A 68 4.20 -5.94 41.42
N PRO A 69 3.79 -7.22 41.25
CA PRO A 69 3.62 -7.81 39.92
C PRO A 69 2.59 -7.01 39.10
N SER A 70 2.92 -6.73 37.83
CA SER A 70 1.99 -6.07 36.91
C SER A 70 0.79 -6.96 36.62
N THR A 71 -0.33 -6.32 36.30
CA THR A 71 -1.57 -7.01 35.97
C THR A 71 -2.03 -6.53 34.62
N GLU A 72 -1.50 -7.23 33.63
CA GLU A 72 -1.90 -7.02 32.24
C GLU A 72 -3.36 -7.45 32.06
N PRO A 73 -4.16 -6.66 31.34
CA PRO A 73 -5.46 -7.13 30.89
C PRO A 73 -5.26 -8.35 29.97
N PRO A 74 -6.16 -9.35 30.01
CA PRO A 74 -6.08 -10.52 29.14
C PRO A 74 -6.12 -10.10 27.67
N THR A 75 -5.21 -10.64 26.86
CA THR A 75 -5.14 -10.40 25.42
C THR A 75 -5.90 -11.50 24.67
N SER A 76 -6.86 -11.13 23.83
CA SER A 76 -7.35 -11.99 22.75
C SER A 76 -7.26 -11.26 21.43
N SER A 77 -6.82 -11.99 20.41
CA SER A 77 -6.52 -11.50 19.07
C SER A 77 -7.48 -12.08 18.04
N THR A 78 -8.73 -12.32 18.42
CA THR A 78 -9.71 -12.83 17.45
C THR A 78 -10.19 -11.68 16.56
N ARG A 79 -9.84 -11.79 15.28
CA ARG A 79 -10.31 -10.87 14.24
C ARG A 79 -11.82 -11.08 14.07
N PRO A 80 -12.63 -10.03 14.09
CA PRO A 80 -14.06 -10.17 13.80
C PRO A 80 -14.26 -10.51 12.32
N THR A 81 -15.33 -11.25 12.03
CA THR A 81 -15.71 -11.64 10.68
C THR A 81 -16.24 -10.45 9.87
N ASP A 82 -16.19 -10.54 8.55
CA ASP A 82 -16.67 -9.45 7.67
C ASP A 82 -18.17 -9.15 7.89
N ALA A 83 -18.97 -10.16 8.22
CA ALA A 83 -20.38 -9.98 8.55
C ALA A 83 -20.60 -9.22 9.87
N GLU A 84 -19.79 -9.50 10.89
CA GLU A 84 -19.78 -8.72 12.14
C GLU A 84 -19.32 -7.27 11.87
N MET A 85 -18.47 -7.03 10.86
CA MET A 85 -18.02 -5.69 10.48
C MET A 85 -19.08 -4.90 9.76
N ASP A 86 -19.78 -5.53 8.82
CA ASP A 86 -20.89 -4.91 8.11
C ASP A 86 -22.05 -4.56 9.07
N GLU A 87 -22.36 -5.44 10.03
CA GLU A 87 -23.37 -5.20 11.05
C GLU A 87 -22.97 -4.06 12.00
N ALA A 88 -21.71 -4.03 12.46
CA ALA A 88 -21.19 -2.96 13.31
C ALA A 88 -21.18 -1.60 12.60
N ILE A 89 -20.81 -1.55 11.32
CA ILE A 89 -20.83 -0.32 10.51
C ILE A 89 -22.25 0.19 10.32
N ALA A 90 -23.19 -0.70 9.99
CA ALA A 90 -24.60 -0.34 9.82
C ALA A 90 -25.21 0.24 11.11
N VAL A 91 -24.88 -0.33 12.26
CA VAL A 91 -25.36 0.11 13.58
C VAL A 91 -24.75 1.47 13.99
N VAL A 92 -23.48 1.73 13.66
CA VAL A 92 -22.84 3.03 13.89
C VAL A 92 -23.40 4.12 12.95
N ASP A 93 -23.69 3.79 11.70
CA ASP A 93 -24.30 4.73 10.75
C ASP A 93 -25.78 5.03 11.06
N GLU A 94 -26.50 4.09 11.68
CA GLU A 94 -27.82 4.32 12.27
C GLU A 94 -27.73 5.28 13.47
N PHE A 95 -26.76 5.07 14.36
CA PHE A 95 -26.50 5.94 15.51
C PHE A 95 -26.21 7.40 15.12
N ARG A 96 -25.45 7.61 14.04
CA ARG A 96 -25.16 8.97 13.51
C ARG A 96 -26.40 9.72 13.01
N ARG A 97 -27.55 9.04 12.87
CA ARG A 97 -28.83 9.62 12.39
C ARG A 97 -29.87 9.81 13.52
N GLU A 98 -29.66 9.26 14.71
CA GLU A 98 -30.58 9.34 15.86
C GLU A 98 -30.02 10.18 17.02
N PRO A 99 -30.88 10.72 17.92
CA PRO A 99 -30.41 11.45 19.11
C PRO A 99 -29.74 10.52 20.13
N VAL A 100 -28.53 10.92 20.56
CA VAL A 100 -27.69 10.16 21.52
C VAL A 100 -28.42 9.97 22.85
N ASN A 101 -28.77 8.72 23.18
CA ASN A 101 -29.32 8.33 24.47
C ASN A 101 -28.70 7.00 24.94
N ALA A 102 -28.72 6.75 26.27
CA ALA A 102 -28.10 5.58 26.89
C ALA A 102 -28.60 4.24 26.33
N ALA A 103 -29.88 4.13 25.95
CA ALA A 103 -30.45 2.90 25.39
C ALA A 103 -29.94 2.61 23.98
N SER A 104 -29.70 3.66 23.18
CA SER A 104 -29.17 3.54 21.81
C SER A 104 -27.68 3.22 21.85
N VAL A 105 -26.93 3.86 22.75
CA VAL A 105 -25.52 3.58 22.98
C VAL A 105 -25.30 2.16 23.51
N ALA A 106 -26.15 1.67 24.40
CA ALA A 106 -26.06 0.29 24.90
C ALA A 106 -26.25 -0.75 23.78
N ARG A 107 -27.17 -0.50 22.85
CA ARG A 107 -27.41 -1.35 21.68
C ARG A 107 -26.19 -1.39 20.76
N VAL A 108 -25.62 -0.22 20.45
CA VAL A 108 -24.42 -0.08 19.62
C VAL A 108 -23.21 -0.76 20.28
N ALA A 109 -22.99 -0.49 21.57
CA ALA A 109 -21.89 -1.05 22.34
C ALA A 109 -21.87 -2.58 22.36
N SER A 110 -23.04 -3.23 22.39
CA SER A 110 -23.16 -4.70 22.38
C SER A 110 -22.83 -5.36 21.04
N ALA A 111 -22.83 -4.59 19.95
CA ALA A 111 -22.55 -5.06 18.59
C ALA A 111 -21.16 -4.62 18.08
N LEU A 112 -20.44 -3.78 18.83
CA LEU A 112 -19.17 -3.22 18.39
C LEU A 112 -18.01 -4.22 18.58
N PRO A 113 -17.16 -4.42 17.56
CA PRO A 113 -15.91 -5.16 17.75
C PRO A 113 -14.94 -4.38 18.64
N PRO A 114 -13.99 -5.07 19.30
CA PRO A 114 -13.07 -4.43 20.23
C PRO A 114 -12.19 -3.34 19.62
N ASP A 115 -11.87 -3.45 18.33
CA ASP A 115 -11.06 -2.47 17.59
C ASP A 115 -11.83 -1.18 17.22
N ARG A 116 -13.16 -1.18 17.25
CA ARG A 116 -13.99 0.02 16.95
C ARG A 116 -14.55 0.68 18.20
N ALA A 117 -14.56 -0.03 19.33
CA ALA A 117 -15.02 0.48 20.61
C ALA A 117 -14.26 1.75 21.05
N GLY A 118 -12.94 1.81 20.80
CA GLY A 118 -12.10 2.96 21.16
C GLY A 118 -12.45 4.23 20.37
N GLU A 119 -12.64 4.11 19.05
CA GLU A 119 -13.02 5.23 18.19
C GLU A 119 -14.45 5.71 18.48
N PHE A 120 -15.38 4.78 18.73
CA PHE A 120 -16.74 5.14 19.10
C PHE A 120 -16.79 5.88 20.46
N ALA A 121 -15.94 5.50 21.42
CA ALA A 121 -15.79 6.26 22.67
C ALA A 121 -15.27 7.68 22.44
N VAL A 122 -14.31 7.86 21.52
CA VAL A 122 -13.81 9.19 21.11
C VAL A 122 -14.91 10.00 20.43
N GLU A 123 -15.74 9.39 19.59
CA GLU A 123 -16.90 10.04 18.98
C GLU A 123 -17.93 10.46 20.05
N LEU A 124 -18.28 9.58 21.00
CA LEU A 124 -19.18 9.89 22.12
C LEU A 124 -18.68 11.07 22.97
N LEU A 125 -17.37 11.13 23.22
CA LEU A 125 -16.74 12.22 23.97
C LEU A 125 -16.59 13.50 23.13
N GLY A 126 -16.55 13.38 21.81
CA GLY A 126 -16.38 14.49 20.86
C GLY A 126 -17.69 15.13 20.39
N VAL A 127 -18.81 14.41 20.46
CA VAL A 127 -20.14 14.89 20.04
C VAL A 127 -20.83 15.59 21.22
N CYS A 128 -21.04 16.90 21.13
CA CYS A 128 -22.07 17.58 21.90
C CYS A 128 -23.41 17.36 21.17
N PRO A 129 -24.39 16.63 21.74
CA PRO A 129 -25.71 16.56 21.13
C PRO A 129 -26.29 17.97 21.02
N ALA A 130 -26.87 18.31 19.86
CA ALA A 130 -27.34 19.65 19.56
C ALA A 130 -28.42 20.18 20.54
N ASP A 131 -29.09 19.27 21.29
CA ASP A 131 -30.17 19.59 22.23
C ASP A 131 -30.11 18.79 23.56
N GLY A 132 -29.02 18.07 23.86
CA GLY A 132 -28.92 17.18 25.04
C GLY A 132 -28.19 17.80 26.23
N SER A 133 -28.59 17.45 27.46
CA SER A 133 -27.91 17.90 28.68
C SER A 133 -26.58 17.15 28.90
N ASP A 134 -25.62 17.73 29.62
CA ASP A 134 -24.38 17.02 30.01
C ASP A 134 -24.66 15.69 30.74
N GLN A 135 -25.82 15.57 31.40
CA GLN A 135 -26.26 14.34 32.06
C GLN A 135 -26.58 13.21 31.05
N ASP A 136 -27.10 13.53 29.87
CA ASP A 136 -27.42 12.54 28.84
C ASP A 136 -26.13 12.00 28.19
N ARG A 137 -25.12 12.86 28.01
CA ARG A 137 -23.79 12.45 27.55
C ARG A 137 -23.08 11.54 28.56
N LEU A 138 -23.13 11.91 29.84
CA LEU A 138 -22.59 11.09 30.93
C LEU A 138 -23.28 9.73 31.02
N ALA A 139 -24.62 9.70 30.97
CA ALA A 139 -25.38 8.46 30.98
C ALA A 139 -25.10 7.58 29.75
N ALA A 140 -24.86 8.20 28.58
CA ALA A 140 -24.44 7.51 27.37
C ALA A 140 -23.04 6.89 27.51
N LEU A 141 -22.07 7.64 28.04
CA LEU A 141 -20.72 7.13 28.28
C LEU A 141 -20.72 6.00 29.33
N GLU A 142 -21.47 6.14 30.42
CA GLU A 142 -21.62 5.09 31.44
C GLU A 142 -22.28 3.83 30.86
N ALA A 143 -23.32 3.99 30.03
CA ALA A 143 -23.93 2.87 29.32
C ALA A 143 -22.92 2.19 28.39
N PHE A 144 -22.10 2.95 27.67
CA PHE A 144 -21.05 2.42 26.82
C PHE A 144 -19.99 1.63 27.61
N VAL A 145 -19.44 2.23 28.68
CA VAL A 145 -18.43 1.60 29.54
C VAL A 145 -18.96 0.32 30.19
N SER A 146 -20.24 0.30 30.59
CA SER A 146 -20.91 -0.85 31.19
C SER A 146 -21.12 -2.00 30.21
N GLN A 147 -21.61 -1.71 29.00
CA GLN A 147 -21.88 -2.73 27.97
C GLN A 147 -20.60 -3.26 27.32
N THR A 148 -19.51 -2.49 27.35
CA THR A 148 -18.20 -2.92 26.83
C THR A 148 -17.30 -3.52 27.89
N LYS A 149 -17.79 -3.79 29.10
CA LYS A 149 -16.97 -4.23 30.25
C LYS A 149 -16.13 -5.47 29.96
N ASP A 150 -16.63 -6.37 29.12
CA ASP A 150 -15.96 -7.62 28.73
C ASP A 150 -15.21 -7.51 27.38
N LEU A 151 -15.29 -6.37 26.69
CA LEU A 151 -14.58 -6.11 25.43
C LEU A 151 -13.11 -5.76 25.69
N GLN A 152 -12.22 -6.61 25.18
CA GLN A 152 -10.77 -6.44 25.28
C GLN A 152 -10.26 -5.50 24.19
N THR A 153 -9.75 -4.33 24.55
CA THR A 153 -9.45 -3.28 23.58
C THR A 153 -7.94 -3.09 23.44
N THR A 154 -7.35 -3.81 22.50
CA THR A 154 -5.90 -3.73 22.21
C THR A 154 -5.53 -2.50 21.37
N ARG A 155 -6.52 -1.79 20.79
CA ARG A 155 -6.36 -0.64 19.89
C ARG A 155 -7.18 0.58 20.32
N MET A 156 -6.99 1.05 21.56
CA MET A 156 -7.61 2.31 21.99
C MET A 156 -6.77 3.53 21.57
N PRO A 157 -7.40 4.62 21.10
CA PRO A 157 -6.73 5.89 20.80
C PRO A 157 -6.41 6.66 22.10
N VAL A 158 -5.43 6.18 22.87
CA VAL A 158 -5.09 6.68 24.22
C VAL A 158 -4.89 8.19 24.27
N VAL A 159 -4.19 8.76 23.28
CA VAL A 159 -3.95 10.22 23.21
C VAL A 159 -5.26 11.00 23.12
N ARG A 160 -6.17 10.58 22.23
CA ARG A 160 -7.44 11.27 21.99
C ARG A 160 -8.39 11.11 23.17
N LEU A 161 -8.45 9.91 23.77
CA LEU A 161 -9.23 9.66 24.98
C LEU A 161 -8.73 10.48 26.16
N ALA A 162 -7.41 10.59 26.34
CA ALA A 162 -6.82 11.43 27.38
C ALA A 162 -7.13 12.92 27.12
N GLN A 163 -6.90 13.42 25.91
CA GLN A 163 -7.17 14.81 25.54
C GLN A 163 -8.65 15.20 25.71
N LEU A 164 -9.58 14.32 25.30
CA LEU A 164 -11.02 14.57 25.43
C LEU A 164 -11.51 14.42 26.87
N GLY A 165 -11.00 13.43 27.62
CA GLY A 165 -11.35 13.22 29.03
C GLY A 165 -10.82 14.31 29.96
N LEU A 166 -9.72 14.98 29.56
CA LEU A 166 -9.06 16.05 30.30
C LEU A 166 -9.45 17.45 29.80
N ALA A 167 -10.39 17.57 28.86
CA ALA A 167 -10.80 18.85 28.28
C ALA A 167 -11.57 19.74 29.29
N VAL A 168 -10.82 20.37 30.21
CA VAL A 168 -11.33 21.35 31.21
C VAL A 168 -11.65 22.69 30.54
N GLU A 169 -10.99 23.03 29.42
CA GLU A 169 -11.12 24.34 28.76
C GLU A 169 -12.49 24.63 28.12
N ARG A 170 -13.37 23.61 27.98
CA ARG A 170 -14.70 23.78 27.36
C ARG A 170 -15.86 23.93 28.35
N GLY A 171 -15.58 24.02 29.66
CA GLY A 171 -16.64 24.16 30.68
C GLY A 171 -17.54 22.91 30.82
N LEU A 172 -17.09 21.77 30.30
CA LEU A 172 -17.78 20.49 30.38
C LEU A 172 -17.45 19.79 31.72
N PRO A 173 -18.40 19.11 32.38
CA PRO A 173 -18.09 18.18 33.46
C PRO A 173 -17.08 17.16 32.96
N SER A 174 -16.01 16.96 33.72
CA SER A 174 -14.87 16.21 33.24
C SER A 174 -15.10 14.69 33.40
N ASP A 175 -15.21 14.00 32.26
CA ASP A 175 -15.55 12.57 32.10
C ASP A 175 -14.44 11.60 32.57
N HIS A 176 -13.70 11.97 33.62
CA HIS A 176 -12.52 11.25 34.14
C HIS A 176 -12.84 9.81 34.59
N ALA A 177 -14.09 9.50 34.92
CA ALA A 177 -14.49 8.17 35.40
C ALA A 177 -14.54 7.16 34.26
N GLY A 178 -15.37 7.42 33.24
CA GLY A 178 -15.54 6.54 32.09
C GLY A 178 -14.24 6.42 31.27
N VAL A 179 -13.49 7.51 31.12
CA VAL A 179 -12.20 7.48 30.40
C VAL A 179 -11.16 6.64 31.16
N ALA A 180 -11.10 6.74 32.49
CA ALA A 180 -10.20 5.88 33.27
C ALA A 180 -10.60 4.41 33.20
N ASP A 181 -11.91 4.09 33.19
CA ASP A 181 -12.40 2.71 33.04
C ASP A 181 -12.07 2.10 31.68
N LEU A 182 -12.08 2.91 30.61
CA LEU A 182 -11.67 2.49 29.27
C LEU A 182 -10.14 2.29 29.19
N LEU A 183 -9.36 3.27 29.67
CA LEU A 183 -7.90 3.20 29.67
C LEU A 183 -7.33 2.09 30.59
N ALA A 184 -8.08 1.71 31.64
CA ALA A 184 -7.72 0.56 32.47
C ALA A 184 -7.66 -0.77 31.70
N ARG A 185 -8.27 -0.86 30.51
CA ARG A 185 -8.34 -2.06 29.67
C ARG A 185 -7.23 -2.14 28.62
N VAL A 186 -6.42 -1.10 28.48
CA VAL A 186 -5.36 -0.98 27.45
C VAL A 186 -4.06 -1.64 27.92
N PRO A 187 -3.26 -2.33 27.08
CA PRO A 187 -1.96 -2.84 27.51
C PRO A 187 -1.05 -1.75 28.10
N THR A 188 -0.24 -2.09 29.11
CA THR A 188 0.54 -1.10 29.88
C THR A 188 1.48 -0.28 29.00
N ALA A 189 2.22 -0.92 28.10
CA ALA A 189 3.13 -0.22 27.18
C ALA A 189 2.40 0.82 26.31
N SER A 190 1.24 0.45 25.75
CA SER A 190 0.44 1.35 24.90
C SER A 190 -0.19 2.49 25.70
N LEU A 191 -0.61 2.24 26.94
CA LEU A 191 -1.10 3.27 27.85
C LEU A 191 0.00 4.30 28.14
N LEU A 192 1.18 3.86 28.58
CA LEU A 192 2.26 4.75 28.98
C LEU A 192 2.80 5.57 27.80
N ALA A 193 3.02 4.94 26.65
CA ALA A 193 3.45 5.62 25.43
C ALA A 193 2.41 6.64 24.93
N GLY A 194 1.12 6.30 25.02
CA GLY A 194 0.02 7.20 24.68
C GLY A 194 -0.05 8.42 25.60
N LEU A 195 0.07 8.24 26.92
CA LEU A 195 0.06 9.34 27.87
C LEU A 195 1.29 10.25 27.72
N ALA A 196 2.48 9.68 27.44
CA ALA A 196 3.70 10.44 27.18
C ALA A 196 3.52 11.35 25.95
N ARG A 197 2.95 10.80 24.88
CA ARG A 197 2.64 11.56 23.66
C ARG A 197 1.58 12.63 23.91
N ALA A 198 0.56 12.37 24.73
CA ALA A 198 -0.45 13.37 25.08
C ALA A 198 0.17 14.59 25.80
N ILE A 199 1.15 14.38 26.68
CA ILE A 199 1.92 15.47 27.30
C ILE A 199 2.73 16.22 26.24
N GLY A 200 3.41 15.50 25.34
CA GLY A 200 4.17 16.10 24.23
C GLY A 200 3.30 16.92 23.26
N GLU A 201 2.03 16.57 23.11
CA GLU A 201 1.02 17.29 22.32
C GLU A 201 0.33 18.42 23.11
N GLY A 202 0.78 18.73 24.34
CA GLY A 202 0.33 19.89 25.12
C GLY A 202 -0.75 19.62 26.17
N SER A 203 -1.04 18.36 26.52
CA SER A 203 -1.94 18.03 27.63
C SER A 203 -1.30 18.35 28.99
N ASP A 204 -2.09 18.81 29.95
CA ASP A 204 -1.61 19.14 31.30
C ASP A 204 -1.02 17.89 32.01
N PRO A 205 0.28 17.90 32.38
CA PRO A 205 0.91 16.79 33.10
C PRO A 205 0.21 16.43 34.42
N ALA A 206 -0.34 17.41 35.16
CA ALA A 206 -1.02 17.14 36.44
C ALA A 206 -2.33 16.36 36.23
N ALA A 207 -3.06 16.71 35.18
CA ALA A 207 -4.28 16.01 34.77
C ALA A 207 -3.95 14.58 34.30
N ILE A 208 -2.88 14.40 33.51
CA ILE A 208 -2.40 13.08 33.05
C ILE A 208 -1.99 12.17 34.22
N VAL A 209 -1.24 12.70 35.20
CA VAL A 209 -0.85 11.95 36.41
C VAL A 209 -2.09 11.53 37.21
N THR A 210 -3.07 12.44 37.37
CA THR A 210 -4.33 12.15 38.07
C THR A 210 -5.15 11.07 37.37
N LEU A 211 -5.20 11.09 36.02
CA LEU A 211 -5.86 10.07 35.22
C LEU A 211 -5.17 8.71 35.38
N LEU A 212 -3.83 8.67 35.32
CA LEU A 212 -3.04 7.46 35.49
C LEU A 212 -3.22 6.83 36.88
N GLU A 213 -3.25 7.63 37.94
CA GLU A 213 -3.54 7.12 39.29
C GLU A 213 -4.89 6.41 39.36
N ARG A 214 -5.91 6.97 38.68
CA ARG A 214 -7.24 6.38 38.66
C ARG A 214 -7.24 5.05 37.91
N VAL A 215 -6.58 5.00 36.75
CA VAL A 215 -6.37 3.77 35.98
C VAL A 215 -5.65 2.71 36.83
N ALA A 216 -4.57 3.08 37.52
CA ALA A 216 -3.80 2.17 38.36
C ALA A 216 -4.65 1.60 39.52
N ARG A 217 -5.49 2.43 40.17
CA ARG A 217 -6.43 1.98 41.21
C ARG A 217 -7.46 0.98 40.68
N LEU A 218 -8.01 1.21 39.48
CA LEU A 218 -9.01 0.33 38.87
C LEU A 218 -8.43 -1.06 38.54
N ARG A 219 -7.21 -1.11 37.99
CA ARG A 219 -6.50 -2.38 37.77
C ARG A 219 -6.20 -3.08 39.09
N HIS A 220 -5.74 -2.34 40.08
CA HIS A 220 -5.42 -2.90 41.39
C HIS A 220 -6.66 -3.49 42.11
N GLN A 221 -7.81 -2.83 42.04
CA GLN A 221 -9.07 -3.32 42.63
C GLN A 221 -9.58 -4.61 41.99
N THR A 222 -9.30 -4.83 40.70
CA THR A 222 -9.70 -6.03 39.97
C THR A 222 -8.96 -7.28 40.46
N LEU A 223 -7.77 -7.12 41.05
CA LEU A 223 -6.95 -8.21 41.59
C LEU A 223 -7.36 -8.70 42.97
N VAL A 224 -7.91 -7.80 43.78
CA VAL A 224 -8.14 -8.04 45.21
C VAL A 224 -9.50 -8.73 45.46
N GLN A 225 -10.39 -8.78 44.45
CA GLN A 225 -11.71 -9.41 44.61
C GLN A 225 -11.70 -10.93 44.33
N PRO A 226 -12.20 -11.78 45.25
CA PRO A 226 -12.29 -13.22 45.01
C PRO A 226 -13.42 -13.57 44.01
N PRO A 227 -13.23 -14.59 43.14
CA PRO A 227 -14.14 -14.90 42.03
C PRO A 227 -15.61 -15.12 42.40
N ALA A 228 -15.90 -15.55 43.64
CA ALA A 228 -17.24 -15.86 44.10
C ALA A 228 -18.15 -14.62 44.30
N GLN A 229 -17.58 -13.43 44.54
CA GLN A 229 -18.36 -12.20 44.73
C GLN A 229 -18.77 -11.55 43.40
N GLN A 230 -18.00 -11.75 42.33
CA GLN A 230 -18.32 -11.24 41.00
C GLN A 230 -19.55 -11.92 40.38
N GLN A 231 -19.74 -13.23 40.62
CA GLN A 231 -20.90 -13.97 40.11
C GLN A 231 -22.22 -13.61 40.83
N GLN A 232 -22.18 -13.27 42.12
CA GLN A 232 -23.39 -12.88 42.87
C GLN A 232 -23.91 -11.49 42.50
N GLN A 233 -23.04 -10.54 42.14
CA GLN A 233 -23.47 -9.21 41.69
C GLN A 233 -24.07 -9.24 40.28
N GLN A 234 -23.59 -10.09 39.38
CA GLN A 234 -24.17 -10.24 38.03
C GLN A 234 -25.57 -10.87 38.05
N GLN A 235 -25.85 -11.79 38.98
CA GLN A 235 -27.18 -12.40 39.10
C GLN A 235 -28.24 -11.48 39.72
N GLN A 236 -27.86 -10.45 40.47
CA GLN A 236 -28.80 -9.51 41.09
C GLN A 236 -29.24 -8.36 40.16
N GLN A 237 -28.63 -8.21 38.97
CA GLN A 237 -28.91 -7.13 38.03
C GLN A 237 -29.78 -7.52 36.82
N GLN A 238 -30.26 -8.77 36.74
CA GLN A 238 -31.22 -9.17 35.69
C GLN A 238 -32.68 -8.95 36.15
N PRO A 239 -33.55 -8.31 35.34
CA PRO A 239 -34.96 -8.18 35.69
C PRO A 239 -35.69 -9.53 35.56
N ALA A 240 -36.62 -9.80 36.47
CA ALA A 240 -37.42 -11.03 36.47
C ALA A 240 -38.34 -11.12 35.23
N PRO A 241 -38.51 -12.31 34.62
CA PRO A 241 -39.39 -12.48 33.47
C PRO A 241 -40.87 -12.40 33.89
N ALA A 242 -41.67 -11.69 33.08
CA ALA A 242 -43.11 -11.51 33.30
C ALA A 242 -43.91 -12.83 33.14
N PRO A 243 -45.03 -13.00 33.87
CA PRO A 243 -45.81 -14.24 33.84
C PRO A 243 -46.63 -14.39 32.54
N PRO A 244 -46.95 -15.64 32.13
CA PRO A 244 -47.56 -15.89 30.83
C PRO A 244 -49.06 -15.61 30.84
N SER A 245 -49.52 -14.73 29.95
CA SER A 245 -50.94 -14.55 29.63
C SER A 245 -51.41 -15.65 28.67
N ARG A 246 -52.45 -16.37 29.10
CA ARG A 246 -53.12 -17.45 28.39
C ARG A 246 -54.04 -16.92 27.29
N GLY A 247 -53.96 -17.54 26.12
CA GLY A 247 -55.14 -17.93 25.31
C GLY A 247 -55.46 -17.08 24.09
N GLY A 248 -55.22 -17.65 22.90
CA GLY A 248 -55.67 -17.08 21.61
C GLY A 248 -55.15 -17.83 20.37
N VAL A 249 -55.54 -19.10 20.25
CA VAL A 249 -55.45 -20.05 19.11
C VAL A 249 -55.29 -19.41 17.71
N ILE A 250 -54.32 -19.86 16.87
CA ILE A 250 -54.52 -20.58 15.58
C ILE A 250 -53.21 -21.31 15.15
N GLY A 251 -53.25 -22.65 15.19
CA GLY A 251 -52.90 -23.57 14.10
C GLY A 251 -51.54 -23.54 13.39
N ARG A 252 -50.67 -24.49 13.76
CA ARG A 252 -49.62 -25.10 12.90
C ARG A 252 -50.18 -25.52 11.54
N ILE A 253 -49.53 -25.11 10.45
CA ILE A 253 -49.37 -25.94 9.24
C ILE A 253 -47.94 -25.82 8.71
N VAL A 254 -47.20 -26.92 8.88
CA VAL A 254 -45.99 -27.24 8.12
C VAL A 254 -46.42 -27.70 6.73
N LYS A 255 -45.96 -27.05 5.66
CA LYS A 255 -45.97 -27.64 4.31
C LYS A 255 -44.71 -27.29 3.53
N ARG A 256 -43.93 -28.36 3.30
CA ARG A 256 -43.15 -28.67 2.11
C ARG A 256 -43.51 -27.81 0.90
N TRP A 257 -42.52 -27.10 0.34
CA TRP A 257 -42.56 -26.72 -1.06
C TRP A 257 -41.90 -27.81 -1.89
N ARG A 258 -42.75 -28.50 -2.63
CA ARG A 258 -42.40 -29.44 -3.70
C ARG A 258 -42.13 -28.65 -4.97
N SER A 259 -41.22 -29.18 -5.76
CA SER A 259 -41.01 -28.96 -7.19
C SER A 259 -42.32 -29.04 -8.00
N ALA A 260 -42.49 -28.13 -8.98
CA ALA A 260 -43.11 -28.29 -10.32
C ALA A 260 -43.60 -26.93 -10.88
N PRO A 261 -43.85 -26.77 -12.20
CA PRO A 261 -43.31 -27.44 -13.38
C PRO A 261 -42.74 -26.45 -14.44
N ALA A 262 -42.05 -26.99 -15.45
CA ALA A 262 -41.59 -26.28 -16.63
C ALA A 262 -42.76 -25.73 -17.49
N PRO A 263 -42.60 -24.57 -18.16
CA PRO A 263 -43.34 -24.27 -19.39
C PRO A 263 -42.65 -24.94 -20.58
N GLY A 264 -43.44 -25.66 -21.36
CA GLY A 264 -43.02 -26.44 -22.52
C GLY A 264 -42.42 -25.61 -23.65
N GLY A 265 -41.58 -26.30 -24.43
CA GLY A 265 -40.80 -25.76 -25.51
C GLY A 265 -41.58 -25.17 -26.69
N GLY A 266 -41.02 -24.09 -27.22
CA GLY A 266 -41.10 -23.72 -28.63
C GLY A 266 -39.68 -23.70 -29.17
N GLN A 267 -39.38 -24.57 -30.14
CA GLN A 267 -38.12 -24.56 -30.87
C GLN A 267 -38.03 -23.28 -31.71
N HIS A 268 -37.10 -22.40 -31.39
CA HIS A 268 -36.53 -21.47 -32.35
C HIS A 268 -35.02 -21.71 -32.38
N ALA A 269 -34.57 -22.31 -33.48
CA ALA A 269 -33.17 -22.53 -33.78
C ALA A 269 -32.47 -21.17 -33.99
N GLU A 270 -31.47 -20.91 -33.17
CA GLU A 270 -30.52 -19.82 -33.35
C GLU A 270 -29.50 -20.24 -34.43
N PRO A 271 -29.24 -19.42 -35.47
CA PRO A 271 -28.35 -19.82 -36.56
C PRO A 271 -26.88 -19.76 -36.11
N PRO A 272 -26.02 -20.70 -36.54
CA PRO A 272 -24.62 -20.70 -36.15
C PRO A 272 -23.88 -19.52 -36.78
N ALA A 273 -23.04 -18.86 -35.97
CA ALA A 273 -22.14 -17.80 -36.41
C ALA A 273 -21.25 -18.29 -37.56
N ALA A 274 -21.22 -17.51 -38.65
CA ALA A 274 -20.46 -17.81 -39.84
C ALA A 274 -18.94 -17.80 -39.54
N ALA A 275 -18.25 -18.85 -39.97
CA ALA A 275 -16.80 -18.89 -40.03
C ALA A 275 -16.27 -17.78 -40.97
N PRO A 276 -15.10 -17.17 -40.67
CA PRO A 276 -14.48 -16.21 -41.57
C PRO A 276 -14.06 -16.90 -42.89
N PRO A 277 -14.09 -16.20 -44.03
CA PRO A 277 -13.79 -16.80 -45.33
C PRO A 277 -12.30 -17.14 -45.47
N ASP A 278 -12.03 -18.36 -45.94
CA ASP A 278 -10.71 -18.82 -46.38
C ASP A 278 -10.14 -17.88 -47.46
N VAL A 279 -9.06 -17.19 -47.14
CA VAL A 279 -8.20 -16.52 -48.13
C VAL A 279 -7.11 -17.53 -48.52
N PRO A 280 -7.01 -17.94 -49.80
CA PRO A 280 -5.94 -18.85 -50.23
C PRO A 280 -4.59 -18.15 -50.12
N PRO A 281 -3.53 -18.82 -49.67
CA PRO A 281 -2.21 -18.21 -49.57
C PRO A 281 -1.67 -17.94 -50.98
N THR A 282 -1.44 -16.66 -51.28
CA THR A 282 -0.60 -16.23 -52.39
C THR A 282 0.81 -16.74 -52.14
N ALA A 283 1.27 -17.66 -52.99
CA ALA A 283 2.65 -18.09 -53.07
C ALA A 283 3.55 -16.90 -53.41
N GLY A 284 4.28 -16.41 -52.40
CA GLY A 284 5.44 -15.54 -52.55
C GLY A 284 6.67 -16.32 -52.11
N GLU A 285 7.56 -16.59 -53.05
CA GLU A 285 8.85 -17.25 -52.85
C GLU A 285 9.80 -16.32 -52.07
N GLY A 286 10.38 -16.85 -50.98
CA GLY A 286 11.41 -16.21 -50.16
C GLY A 286 11.34 -16.68 -48.71
N GLY A 287 12.10 -17.74 -48.37
CA GLY A 287 12.04 -18.43 -47.08
C GLY A 287 12.37 -17.54 -45.87
N ALA A 288 11.35 -17.13 -45.15
CA ALA A 288 11.41 -16.83 -43.73
C ALA A 288 10.78 -18.02 -43.00
N GLU A 289 11.51 -18.66 -42.08
CA GLU A 289 10.96 -19.74 -41.26
C GLU A 289 9.71 -19.23 -40.52
N ALA A 290 8.60 -19.95 -40.64
CA ALA A 290 7.33 -19.54 -40.06
C ALA A 290 7.40 -19.56 -38.52
N SER A 291 7.30 -18.39 -37.89
CA SER A 291 7.19 -18.29 -36.44
C SER A 291 5.88 -18.90 -35.94
N HIS A 292 5.90 -19.55 -34.78
CA HIS A 292 4.71 -20.09 -34.13
C HIS A 292 4.57 -19.56 -32.69
N PRO A 293 3.35 -19.54 -32.12
CA PRO A 293 3.17 -19.19 -30.71
C PRO A 293 3.72 -20.29 -29.80
N ALA A 294 4.33 -19.89 -28.70
CA ALA A 294 4.76 -20.74 -27.60
C ALA A 294 4.38 -20.08 -26.25
N TYR A 295 4.02 -20.90 -25.27
CA TYR A 295 3.63 -20.43 -23.94
C TYR A 295 4.70 -20.79 -22.91
N PRO A 296 4.84 -20.00 -21.83
CA PRO A 296 5.70 -20.36 -20.72
C PRO A 296 5.37 -21.73 -20.11
N ARG A 297 6.40 -22.46 -19.68
CA ARG A 297 6.30 -23.73 -18.97
C ARG A 297 7.08 -23.68 -17.67
N ILE A 298 6.42 -24.04 -16.57
CA ILE A 298 7.03 -24.29 -15.25
C ILE A 298 6.27 -25.48 -14.65
N ASP A 299 6.79 -26.70 -14.75
CA ASP A 299 6.18 -27.90 -14.16
C ASP A 299 6.95 -28.35 -12.93
N VAL A 300 6.29 -28.39 -11.77
CA VAL A 300 6.90 -28.85 -10.51
C VAL A 300 6.56 -30.32 -10.32
N SER A 301 7.57 -31.19 -10.40
CA SER A 301 7.47 -32.61 -10.10
C SER A 301 7.87 -32.84 -8.65
N THR A 302 6.88 -32.86 -7.76
CA THR A 302 7.09 -32.84 -6.30
C THR A 302 7.56 -34.16 -5.71
N GLY A 303 7.27 -35.29 -6.38
CA GLY A 303 7.52 -36.63 -5.85
C GLY A 303 6.63 -37.02 -4.65
N THR A 304 5.60 -36.23 -4.33
CA THR A 304 4.66 -36.51 -3.24
C THR A 304 3.29 -36.95 -3.77
N ALA A 305 2.37 -37.30 -2.86
CA ALA A 305 0.99 -37.63 -3.23
C ALA A 305 0.19 -36.43 -3.77
N ARG A 306 0.72 -35.21 -3.64
CA ARG A 306 0.16 -33.97 -4.16
C ARG A 306 1.17 -33.28 -5.09
N ASP A 307 0.72 -32.90 -6.27
CA ASP A 307 1.54 -32.26 -7.32
C ASP A 307 1.87 -30.78 -7.03
N ASP A 308 1.29 -30.21 -5.99
CA ASP A 308 1.50 -28.84 -5.53
C ASP A 308 2.25 -28.74 -4.18
N VAL A 309 2.67 -29.87 -3.59
CA VAL A 309 3.34 -29.92 -2.28
C VAL A 309 4.69 -30.62 -2.36
N VAL A 310 5.76 -29.94 -1.98
CA VAL A 310 7.11 -30.50 -1.78
C VAL A 310 7.39 -30.67 -0.29
N VAL A 311 8.36 -31.53 0.03
CA VAL A 311 8.89 -31.65 1.40
C VAL A 311 10.22 -30.90 1.46
N VAL A 312 10.38 -30.09 2.51
CA VAL A 312 11.61 -29.36 2.82
C VAL A 312 12.79 -30.32 2.90
N GLU A 313 13.96 -29.86 2.44
CA GLU A 313 15.22 -30.61 2.37
C GLU A 313 15.21 -31.86 1.47
N GLN A 314 14.09 -32.14 0.79
CA GLN A 314 14.01 -33.18 -0.23
C GLN A 314 14.15 -32.57 -1.63
N GLU A 315 14.87 -33.28 -2.50
CA GLU A 315 15.03 -32.88 -3.89
C GLU A 315 13.72 -33.09 -4.65
N PHE A 316 13.33 -32.08 -5.42
CA PHE A 316 12.25 -32.15 -6.39
C PHE A 316 12.72 -31.57 -7.73
N SER A 317 12.01 -31.85 -8.81
CA SER A 317 12.41 -31.42 -10.16
C SER A 317 11.47 -30.37 -10.71
N VAL A 318 12.01 -29.36 -11.38
CA VAL A 318 11.25 -28.30 -12.04
C VAL A 318 11.58 -28.28 -13.52
N THR A 319 10.59 -28.50 -14.38
CA THR A 319 10.75 -28.39 -15.83
C THR A 319 10.41 -26.98 -16.28
N VAL A 320 11.39 -26.26 -16.83
CA VAL A 320 11.20 -24.91 -17.38
C VAL A 320 11.40 -24.90 -18.88
N GLY A 321 10.63 -24.10 -19.61
CA GLY A 321 10.80 -23.94 -21.05
C GLY A 321 9.55 -23.47 -21.77
N LEU A 322 9.35 -23.96 -22.99
CA LEU A 322 8.20 -23.61 -23.82
C LEU A 322 7.19 -24.75 -23.86
N ARG A 323 5.92 -24.42 -24.14
CA ARG A 323 4.84 -25.39 -24.39
C ARG A 323 3.86 -24.90 -25.43
N GLN A 324 3.18 -25.83 -26.10
CA GLN A 324 2.21 -25.53 -27.16
C GLN A 324 0.94 -24.85 -26.66
N ARG A 325 0.48 -25.20 -25.45
CA ARG A 325 -0.79 -24.72 -24.90
C ARG A 325 -0.56 -23.97 -23.61
N GLN A 326 -1.30 -22.89 -23.42
CA GLN A 326 -1.30 -22.14 -22.16
C GLN A 326 -1.57 -23.07 -20.97
N ASP A 327 -0.82 -22.85 -19.89
CA ASP A 327 -1.13 -23.39 -18.57
C ASP A 327 -1.90 -22.33 -17.78
N HIS A 328 -3.17 -22.59 -17.49
CA HIS A 328 -4.03 -21.64 -16.77
C HIS A 328 -3.71 -21.57 -15.26
N THR A 329 -2.87 -22.46 -14.76
CA THR A 329 -2.38 -22.44 -13.37
C THR A 329 -1.11 -21.61 -13.20
N LEU A 330 -0.49 -21.17 -14.31
CA LEU A 330 0.63 -20.23 -14.28
C LEU A 330 0.12 -18.79 -14.35
N ILE A 331 0.69 -17.95 -13.51
CA ILE A 331 0.61 -16.49 -13.64
C ILE A 331 1.78 -16.10 -14.55
N GLY A 332 1.56 -15.37 -15.64
CA GLY A 332 2.65 -15.20 -16.58
C GLY A 332 2.37 -14.29 -17.75
N THR A 333 2.89 -14.62 -18.92
CA THR A 333 2.77 -13.79 -20.13
C THR A 333 1.92 -14.46 -21.19
N VAL A 334 1.39 -13.65 -22.11
CA VAL A 334 0.76 -14.16 -23.34
C VAL A 334 1.75 -14.96 -24.19
N ALA A 335 1.27 -15.56 -25.28
CA ALA A 335 2.13 -16.34 -26.18
C ALA A 335 3.31 -15.52 -26.68
N ILE A 336 4.49 -16.14 -26.66
CA ILE A 336 5.74 -15.63 -27.22
C ILE A 336 5.87 -16.22 -28.61
N ALA A 337 6.03 -15.38 -29.64
CA ALA A 337 6.29 -15.85 -30.99
C ALA A 337 7.74 -16.31 -31.12
N VAL A 338 7.97 -17.55 -31.53
CA VAL A 338 9.31 -18.14 -31.70
C VAL A 338 9.45 -18.79 -33.09
N ALA A 339 10.65 -18.80 -33.64
CA ALA A 339 10.96 -19.46 -34.91
C ALA A 339 11.99 -20.59 -34.75
N ALA A 340 12.01 -21.53 -35.69
CA ALA A 340 13.09 -22.53 -35.75
C ALA A 340 14.45 -21.84 -35.93
N GLY A 341 15.50 -22.41 -35.34
CA GLY A 341 16.84 -21.82 -35.31
C GLY A 341 17.02 -20.68 -34.29
N GLU A 342 15.94 -20.23 -33.64
CA GLU A 342 15.99 -19.17 -32.64
C GLU A 342 16.45 -19.69 -31.27
N THR A 343 17.22 -18.88 -30.55
CA THR A 343 17.61 -19.16 -29.16
C THR A 343 16.89 -18.23 -28.20
N ILE A 344 16.37 -18.78 -27.11
CA ILE A 344 15.74 -18.03 -26.02
C ILE A 344 16.39 -18.43 -24.69
N ASP A 345 16.82 -17.45 -23.91
CA ASP A 345 17.31 -17.69 -22.56
C ASP A 345 16.14 -17.79 -21.59
N VAL A 346 16.15 -18.79 -20.72
CA VAL A 346 15.27 -18.87 -19.56
C VAL A 346 16.09 -18.60 -18.30
N VAL A 347 15.69 -17.57 -17.56
CA VAL A 347 16.36 -17.13 -16.34
C VAL A 347 15.43 -17.39 -15.16
N LEU A 348 15.86 -18.25 -14.25
CA LEU A 348 15.12 -18.62 -13.05
C LEU A 348 15.06 -17.44 -12.08
N VAL A 349 13.89 -17.19 -11.52
CA VAL A 349 13.62 -16.14 -10.53
C VAL A 349 12.98 -16.79 -9.32
N PHE A 350 13.68 -16.82 -8.21
CA PHE A 350 13.21 -17.41 -6.96
C PHE A 350 13.89 -16.71 -5.80
N ASP A 351 13.35 -16.87 -4.58
CA ASP A 351 14.04 -16.42 -3.39
C ASP A 351 15.18 -17.41 -3.04
N PRO A 352 16.47 -17.04 -3.20
CA PRO A 352 17.60 -17.91 -2.90
C PRO A 352 17.73 -18.27 -1.42
N GLU A 353 17.00 -17.59 -0.53
CA GLU A 353 16.94 -17.92 0.90
C GLU A 353 15.87 -19.00 1.18
N SER A 354 14.93 -19.15 0.25
CA SER A 354 13.81 -20.10 0.31
C SER A 354 14.07 -21.37 -0.49
N LEU A 355 14.74 -21.25 -1.64
CA LEU A 355 14.98 -22.34 -2.58
C LEU A 355 16.46 -22.41 -2.98
N ALA A 356 16.95 -23.61 -3.26
CA ALA A 356 18.29 -23.86 -3.78
C ALA A 356 18.25 -24.74 -5.02
N THR A 357 19.18 -24.50 -5.95
CA THR A 357 19.45 -25.38 -7.10
C THR A 357 20.96 -25.47 -7.32
N THR A 358 21.41 -26.61 -7.84
CA THR A 358 22.79 -26.83 -8.28
C THR A 358 22.99 -26.55 -9.76
N ALA A 359 21.91 -26.37 -10.52
CA ALA A 359 21.98 -26.07 -11.94
C ALA A 359 22.20 -24.57 -12.19
N PRO A 360 22.74 -24.19 -13.37
CA PRO A 360 22.78 -22.79 -13.77
C PRO A 360 21.39 -22.16 -13.78
N THR A 361 21.30 -20.94 -13.24
CA THR A 361 20.04 -20.16 -13.16
C THR A 361 19.65 -19.55 -14.50
N ARG A 362 20.57 -19.48 -15.46
CA ARG A 362 20.30 -19.14 -16.87
C ARG A 362 20.53 -20.38 -17.72
N GLN A 363 19.56 -20.71 -18.56
CA GLN A 363 19.64 -21.79 -19.54
C GLN A 363 19.28 -21.24 -20.92
N THR A 364 20.02 -21.64 -21.96
CA THR A 364 19.70 -21.25 -23.34
C THR A 364 18.97 -22.39 -24.01
N LEU A 365 17.75 -22.14 -24.47
CA LEU A 365 16.93 -23.07 -25.22
C LEU A 365 17.04 -22.75 -26.70
N THR A 366 17.20 -23.78 -27.53
CA THR A 366 17.22 -23.64 -29.00
C THR A 366 15.94 -24.23 -29.57
N VAL A 367 15.13 -23.40 -30.22
CA VAL A 367 13.92 -23.83 -30.91
C VAL A 367 14.34 -24.47 -32.23
N THR A 368 13.89 -25.69 -32.49
CA THR A 368 14.21 -26.42 -33.72
C THR A 368 12.94 -26.98 -34.35
N ALA A 369 13.01 -27.42 -35.60
CA ALA A 369 11.89 -28.08 -36.25
C ALA A 369 11.48 -29.38 -35.54
N ASP A 370 12.46 -30.10 -34.96
CA ASP A 370 12.24 -31.37 -34.25
C ASP A 370 11.82 -31.16 -32.78
N ASP A 371 12.22 -30.04 -32.18
CA ASP A 371 11.82 -29.62 -30.83
C ASP A 371 11.35 -28.15 -30.86
N PRO A 372 10.09 -27.90 -31.25
CA PRO A 372 9.53 -26.54 -31.32
C PRO A 372 9.21 -25.95 -29.94
N TYR A 373 9.21 -26.77 -28.88
CA TYR A 373 8.87 -26.34 -27.52
C TYR A 373 9.91 -26.85 -26.51
N PRO A 374 11.18 -26.41 -26.64
CA PRO A 374 12.27 -26.92 -25.85
C PRO A 374 12.06 -26.65 -24.36
N SER A 375 12.56 -27.57 -23.53
CA SER A 375 12.52 -27.45 -22.08
C SER A 375 13.69 -28.14 -21.42
N VAL A 376 13.98 -27.75 -20.18
CA VAL A 376 15.06 -28.29 -19.36
C VAL A 376 14.55 -28.62 -17.96
N VAL A 377 15.03 -29.71 -17.38
CA VAL A 377 14.70 -30.13 -16.02
C VAL A 377 15.79 -29.66 -15.07
N ILE A 378 15.38 -29.01 -13.98
CA ILE A 378 16.26 -28.38 -13.01
C ILE A 378 15.94 -28.94 -11.62
N PRO A 379 16.92 -29.54 -10.92
CA PRO A 379 16.72 -30.01 -9.57
C PRO A 379 16.64 -28.82 -8.60
N PHE A 380 15.73 -28.88 -7.65
CA PHE A 380 15.55 -27.90 -6.59
C PHE A 380 15.44 -28.59 -5.23
N VAL A 381 15.80 -27.85 -4.19
CA VAL A 381 15.55 -28.20 -2.78
C VAL A 381 14.87 -27.01 -2.13
N ALA A 382 13.77 -27.26 -1.42
CA ALA A 382 13.14 -26.26 -0.56
C ALA A 382 13.88 -26.19 0.77
N LYS A 383 14.29 -24.99 1.17
CA LYS A 383 15.02 -24.80 2.44
C LYS A 383 14.03 -24.76 3.60
N TYR A 384 14.49 -25.23 4.75
CA TYR A 384 13.78 -25.03 5.99
C TYR A 384 13.80 -23.53 6.35
N LEU A 385 12.61 -22.99 6.66
CA LEU A 385 12.41 -21.63 7.12
C LEU A 385 11.73 -21.71 8.49
N ASP A 386 12.09 -20.83 9.42
CA ASP A 386 11.58 -20.89 10.80
C ASP A 386 10.04 -20.79 10.86
N ALA A 387 9.41 -21.31 11.92
CA ALA A 387 7.99 -21.68 12.02
C ALA A 387 6.94 -20.54 11.87
N GLN A 388 7.37 -19.33 11.49
CA GLN A 388 6.51 -18.17 11.20
C GLN A 388 6.40 -17.83 9.70
N VAL A 389 7.02 -18.62 8.82
CA VAL A 389 7.06 -18.37 7.38
C VAL A 389 5.88 -19.04 6.65
N PRO A 390 5.24 -18.40 5.64
CA PRO A 390 4.20 -19.01 4.83
C PRO A 390 4.73 -20.31 4.27
N VAL A 391 3.92 -21.34 4.19
CA VAL A 391 4.33 -22.60 3.55
C VAL A 391 4.40 -22.46 2.02
N GLU A 392 3.85 -21.38 1.46
CA GLU A 392 3.89 -21.11 0.02
C GLU A 392 5.28 -20.65 -0.45
N ARG A 393 5.66 -21.12 -1.64
CA ARG A 393 6.95 -20.90 -2.29
C ARG A 393 6.69 -20.56 -3.75
N ARG A 394 7.54 -19.72 -4.35
CA ARG A 394 7.38 -19.34 -5.75
C ARG A 394 8.64 -19.58 -6.58
N ILE A 395 8.44 -20.12 -7.77
CA ILE A 395 9.45 -20.16 -8.83
C ILE A 395 8.92 -19.42 -10.04
N GLY A 396 9.69 -18.44 -10.49
CA GLY A 396 9.49 -17.69 -11.72
C GLY A 396 10.53 -18.00 -12.78
N VAL A 397 10.19 -17.64 -14.01
CA VAL A 397 11.07 -17.70 -15.18
C VAL A 397 10.89 -16.43 -15.98
N HIS A 398 11.99 -15.75 -16.28
CA HIS A 398 12.05 -14.69 -17.29
C HIS A 398 12.61 -15.26 -18.59
N TYR A 399 11.88 -15.05 -19.69
CA TYR A 399 12.27 -15.43 -21.04
C TYR A 399 12.98 -14.25 -21.68
N VAL A 400 14.22 -14.43 -22.10
CA VAL A 400 15.10 -13.36 -22.57
C VAL A 400 15.56 -13.64 -24.00
N ARG A 401 15.30 -12.70 -24.90
CA ARG A 401 15.77 -12.70 -26.29
C ARG A 401 16.72 -11.53 -26.48
N GLN A 402 17.97 -11.81 -26.85
CA GLN A 402 18.98 -10.78 -27.12
C GLN A 402 19.10 -9.72 -25.99
N GLY A 403 19.02 -10.14 -24.73
CA GLY A 403 19.08 -9.25 -23.57
C GLY A 403 17.77 -8.59 -23.17
N GLN A 404 16.66 -8.84 -23.88
CA GLN A 404 15.34 -8.27 -23.58
C GLN A 404 14.36 -9.31 -23.02
N VAL A 405 13.59 -8.95 -22.00
CA VAL A 405 12.65 -9.85 -21.30
C VAL A 405 11.33 -10.02 -22.08
N VAL A 406 11.29 -10.91 -23.06
CA VAL A 406 10.11 -11.13 -23.92
C VAL A 406 8.95 -11.88 -23.24
N GLY A 407 9.19 -12.47 -22.07
CA GLY A 407 8.16 -13.19 -21.32
C GLY A 407 8.52 -13.36 -19.85
N LEU A 408 7.50 -13.57 -19.03
CA LEU A 408 7.63 -13.99 -17.64
C LEU A 408 6.56 -15.02 -17.28
N ALA A 409 6.83 -15.84 -16.28
CA ALA A 409 5.86 -16.75 -15.66
C ALA A 409 6.27 -17.09 -14.23
N TRP A 410 5.29 -17.45 -13.41
CA TRP A 410 5.45 -17.82 -12.01
C TRP A 410 4.55 -19.01 -11.69
N ARG A 411 5.05 -19.88 -10.82
CA ARG A 411 4.28 -20.95 -10.18
C ARG A 411 4.46 -20.90 -8.68
N THR A 412 3.34 -20.95 -7.98
CA THR A 412 3.30 -21.11 -6.52
C THR A 412 3.08 -22.58 -6.18
N PHE A 413 3.73 -23.06 -5.12
CA PHE A 413 3.58 -24.40 -4.55
C PHE A 413 3.77 -24.32 -3.04
N VAL A 414 3.47 -25.40 -2.32
CA VAL A 414 3.62 -25.49 -0.86
C VAL A 414 4.84 -26.31 -0.50
N ALA A 415 5.63 -25.86 0.48
CA ALA A 415 6.68 -26.63 1.13
C ALA A 415 6.25 -26.97 2.57
N VAL A 416 6.23 -28.26 2.90
CA VAL A 416 5.97 -28.76 4.26
C VAL A 416 7.23 -29.37 4.86
N ASP A 417 7.34 -29.35 6.19
CA ASP A 417 8.52 -29.84 6.89
C ASP A 417 8.64 -31.37 6.82
N GLU A 418 7.51 -32.07 6.95
CA GLU A 418 7.48 -33.53 7.03
C GLU A 418 6.56 -34.16 5.98
N PRO A 419 6.91 -35.36 5.44
CA PRO A 419 6.07 -36.08 4.48
C PRO A 419 4.64 -36.36 4.99
N GLY A 420 4.48 -36.52 6.31
CA GLY A 420 3.17 -36.75 6.94
C GLY A 420 2.20 -35.56 6.83
N GLN A 421 2.72 -34.35 6.57
CA GLN A 421 1.93 -33.12 6.47
C GLN A 421 1.37 -32.89 5.05
N VAL A 422 1.86 -33.61 4.04
CA VAL A 422 1.43 -33.46 2.63
C VAL A 422 -0.10 -33.52 2.47
N PRO A 423 -0.84 -34.47 3.09
CA PRO A 423 -2.29 -34.53 2.92
C PRO A 423 -3.05 -33.34 3.53
N SER A 424 -2.48 -32.70 4.56
CA SER A 424 -3.08 -31.59 5.30
C SER A 424 -2.56 -30.21 4.90
N ALA A 425 -1.62 -30.15 3.95
CA ALA A 425 -1.07 -28.90 3.46
C ALA A 425 -2.19 -27.99 2.91
N PRO A 426 -2.09 -26.66 3.03
CA PRO A 426 -3.07 -25.76 2.44
C PRO A 426 -3.15 -25.96 0.92
N ALA A 427 -4.29 -25.61 0.33
CA ALA A 427 -4.42 -25.57 -1.12
C ALA A 427 -3.69 -24.34 -1.64
N VAL A 428 -2.93 -24.48 -2.72
CA VAL A 428 -2.37 -23.33 -3.42
C VAL A 428 -3.52 -22.55 -4.06
N ALA A 429 -3.62 -21.26 -3.76
CA ALA A 429 -4.57 -20.39 -4.44
C ALA A 429 -4.23 -20.34 -5.94
N THR A 430 -5.13 -20.89 -6.77
CA THR A 430 -5.02 -20.76 -8.23
C THR A 430 -5.65 -19.45 -8.63
N SER A 431 -4.85 -18.54 -9.21
CA SER A 431 -5.37 -17.34 -9.83
C SER A 431 -5.50 -17.57 -11.33
N GLU A 432 -6.70 -17.89 -11.80
CA GLU A 432 -6.94 -18.08 -13.23
C GLU A 432 -6.61 -16.80 -14.02
N GLY A 433 -5.83 -16.94 -15.11
CA GLY A 433 -5.87 -15.98 -16.23
C GLY A 433 -5.04 -14.70 -16.12
N ARG A 434 -4.13 -14.57 -15.15
CA ARG A 434 -3.29 -13.37 -14.97
C ARG A 434 -2.10 -13.37 -15.94
N LEU A 435 -2.35 -12.92 -17.16
CA LEU A 435 -1.33 -12.80 -18.21
C LEU A 435 -0.92 -11.34 -18.46
N ILE A 436 0.35 -11.00 -18.28
CA ILE A 436 0.96 -9.73 -18.68
C ILE A 436 1.37 -9.82 -20.16
N ASN A 437 1.12 -8.78 -20.96
CA ASN A 437 1.71 -8.70 -22.30
C ASN A 437 2.91 -7.76 -22.27
N LEU A 438 4.12 -8.33 -22.23
CA LEU A 438 5.36 -7.55 -22.21
C LEU A 438 5.87 -7.18 -23.61
N SER A 439 5.43 -7.83 -24.68
CA SER A 439 5.97 -7.60 -26.03
C SER A 439 5.91 -6.10 -26.44
N PRO A 440 4.80 -5.36 -26.15
CA PRO A 440 4.73 -3.93 -26.42
C PRO A 440 5.73 -3.06 -25.63
N LEU A 441 6.30 -3.53 -24.51
CA LEU A 441 7.38 -2.82 -23.80
C LEU A 441 8.70 -2.88 -24.55
N LEU A 442 8.91 -3.81 -25.49
CA LEU A 442 10.26 -4.21 -25.87
C LEU A 442 10.53 -4.15 -27.38
N ASP A 443 9.49 -4.20 -28.23
CA ASP A 443 9.66 -4.46 -29.65
C ASP A 443 9.96 -3.21 -30.53
N GLU A 444 9.86 -1.97 -30.02
CA GLU A 444 10.09 -0.75 -30.84
C GLU A 444 11.34 0.07 -30.49
N THR A 445 11.65 0.20 -29.20
CA THR A 445 12.82 0.93 -28.68
C THR A 445 13.12 0.37 -27.31
N PRO A 446 13.94 -0.69 -27.20
CA PRO A 446 14.16 -1.34 -25.93
C PRO A 446 14.84 -0.38 -24.94
N PRO A 447 14.52 -0.51 -23.64
CA PRO A 447 15.27 0.19 -22.61
C PRO A 447 16.72 -0.28 -22.60
N ASP A 448 17.65 0.61 -22.21
CA ASP A 448 19.06 0.25 -22.06
C ASP A 448 19.28 -0.76 -20.91
N LEU A 449 18.35 -0.77 -19.94
CA LEU A 449 18.38 -1.65 -18.79
C LEU A 449 16.97 -2.02 -18.33
N VAL A 450 16.70 -3.32 -18.17
CA VAL A 450 15.51 -3.82 -17.47
C VAL A 450 15.93 -4.35 -16.10
N ILE A 451 15.21 -3.94 -15.06
CA ILE A 451 15.40 -4.42 -13.68
C ILE A 451 14.08 -5.06 -13.22
N GLY A 452 14.11 -6.34 -12.90
CA GLY A 452 12.99 -7.02 -12.25
C GLY A 452 13.13 -6.94 -10.73
N ILE A 453 12.08 -6.48 -10.05
CA ILE A 453 12.01 -6.37 -8.58
C ILE A 453 10.75 -7.10 -8.12
N CYS A 454 10.91 -8.22 -7.44
CA CYS A 454 9.79 -9.09 -7.06
C CYS A 454 9.79 -9.33 -5.56
N SER A 455 8.61 -9.60 -5.00
CA SER A 455 8.47 -9.97 -3.60
C SER A 455 9.17 -11.31 -3.34
N SER A 456 9.86 -11.42 -2.21
CA SER A 456 10.44 -12.70 -1.77
C SER A 456 9.39 -13.55 -1.04
N ASP A 457 9.75 -14.79 -0.70
CA ASP A 457 8.85 -15.71 0.03
C ASP A 457 8.78 -15.37 1.55
N ASN A 458 9.36 -14.25 1.99
CA ASN A 458 9.42 -13.85 3.40
C ASN A 458 8.10 -13.15 3.84
N PRO A 459 7.43 -13.60 4.91
CA PRO A 459 6.13 -13.07 5.35
C PRO A 459 6.13 -11.59 5.73
N ASP A 460 7.27 -11.07 6.18
CA ASP A 460 7.38 -9.70 6.67
C ASP A 460 7.46 -8.65 5.53
N GLY A 461 7.60 -9.08 4.27
CA GLY A 461 7.72 -8.18 3.12
C GLY A 461 8.99 -7.31 3.13
N THR A 462 10.00 -7.67 3.92
CA THR A 462 11.26 -6.91 4.08
C THR A 462 12.36 -7.35 3.14
N ARG A 463 12.10 -8.30 2.24
CA ARG A 463 13.10 -8.79 1.28
C ARG A 463 12.55 -8.78 -0.14
N LEU A 464 13.43 -8.38 -1.05
CA LEU A 464 13.13 -8.26 -2.48
C LEU A 464 14.09 -9.13 -3.29
N VAL A 465 13.57 -9.69 -4.38
CA VAL A 465 14.31 -10.47 -5.37
C VAL A 465 14.57 -9.61 -6.59
N TRP A 466 15.84 -9.51 -6.99
CA TRP A 466 16.31 -8.63 -8.05
C TRP A 466 16.86 -9.42 -9.23
N THR A 467 16.49 -9.00 -10.45
CA THR A 467 17.07 -9.49 -11.71
C THR A 467 17.41 -8.31 -12.61
N VAL A 468 18.42 -8.46 -13.47
CA VAL A 468 18.95 -7.35 -14.27
C VAL A 468 19.32 -7.81 -15.68
N TYR A 469 18.85 -7.06 -16.68
CA TYR A 469 19.04 -7.36 -18.09
C TYR A 469 19.49 -6.08 -18.82
N PRO A 470 20.81 -5.86 -18.98
CA PRO A 470 21.32 -4.79 -19.82
C PRO A 470 21.07 -5.11 -21.30
N ALA A 471 20.81 -4.10 -22.11
CA ALA A 471 20.77 -4.23 -23.56
C ALA A 471 22.15 -4.64 -24.12
N VAL A 472 22.17 -5.17 -25.35
CA VAL A 472 23.40 -5.62 -26.01
C VAL A 472 24.45 -4.50 -26.01
N GLY A 473 25.61 -4.75 -25.39
CA GLY A 473 26.70 -3.78 -25.23
C GLY A 473 26.72 -3.02 -23.89
N GLY A 474 25.65 -3.09 -23.08
CA GLY A 474 25.50 -2.41 -21.79
C GLY A 474 26.14 -3.11 -20.57
N GLY A 475 27.08 -4.02 -20.80
CA GLY A 475 27.73 -4.84 -19.75
C GLY A 475 27.18 -6.27 -19.65
N ALA A 476 27.74 -7.06 -18.73
CA ALA A 476 27.33 -8.45 -18.52
C ALA A 476 26.05 -8.51 -17.67
N ALA A 477 25.04 -9.26 -18.14
CA ALA A 477 23.88 -9.62 -17.33
C ALA A 477 24.34 -10.42 -16.09
N LEU A 478 23.58 -10.31 -15.00
CA LEU A 478 23.87 -11.11 -13.80
C LEU A 478 23.31 -12.52 -13.96
N ASP A 479 24.10 -13.50 -13.50
CA ASP A 479 23.62 -14.89 -13.38
C ASP A 479 22.75 -15.01 -12.12
N GLY A 480 21.44 -15.14 -12.34
CA GLY A 480 20.44 -15.45 -11.32
C GLY A 480 19.99 -14.28 -10.44
N PRO A 481 19.02 -14.57 -9.54
CA PRO A 481 18.42 -13.57 -8.66
C PRO A 481 19.41 -13.08 -7.59
N ARG A 482 19.17 -11.88 -7.07
CA ARG A 482 19.84 -11.33 -5.88
C ARG A 482 18.80 -10.96 -4.84
N THR A 483 19.14 -11.10 -3.56
CA THR A 483 18.29 -10.66 -2.46
C THR A 483 18.92 -9.52 -1.71
N ALA A 484 18.08 -8.63 -1.18
CA ALA A 484 18.49 -7.61 -0.23
C ALA A 484 17.42 -7.47 0.85
N PRO A 485 17.83 -7.44 2.13
CA PRO A 485 16.93 -7.13 3.23
C PRO A 485 16.66 -5.62 3.30
N MET A 486 15.56 -5.27 3.95
CA MET A 486 15.15 -3.92 4.32
C MET A 486 14.92 -3.89 5.84
N ASP A 487 15.27 -2.78 6.47
CA ASP A 487 15.13 -2.62 7.93
C ASP A 487 13.65 -2.40 8.34
N ASP A 488 12.81 -1.97 7.40
CA ASP A 488 11.37 -1.76 7.55
C ASP A 488 10.66 -2.30 6.29
N THR A 489 9.35 -2.52 6.40
CA THR A 489 8.48 -2.78 5.26
C THR A 489 8.55 -1.64 4.23
N ALA A 490 8.43 -1.95 2.94
CA ALA A 490 8.40 -0.95 1.88
C ALA A 490 7.32 0.13 2.14
N ALA A 491 6.16 -0.32 2.63
CA ALA A 491 5.04 0.48 3.11
C ALA A 491 5.38 1.43 4.25
N GLY A 492 6.01 0.93 5.31
CA GLY A 492 6.43 1.71 6.47
C GLY A 492 7.43 2.79 6.07
N PHE A 493 8.44 2.44 5.27
CA PHE A 493 9.43 3.37 4.78
C PHE A 493 8.80 4.49 3.93
N ALA A 494 7.95 4.14 2.97
CA ALA A 494 7.28 5.12 2.12
C ALA A 494 6.39 6.08 2.94
N LYS A 495 5.67 5.55 3.94
CA LYS A 495 4.85 6.36 4.85
C LYS A 495 5.71 7.33 5.66
N ALA A 496 6.80 6.86 6.24
CA ALA A 496 7.71 7.69 7.03
C ALA A 496 8.35 8.82 6.19
N LEU A 497 8.80 8.50 4.97
CA LEU A 497 9.37 9.48 4.05
C LEU A 497 8.38 10.59 3.71
N ARG A 498 7.13 10.25 3.40
CA ARG A 498 6.09 11.24 3.07
C ARG A 498 5.73 12.12 4.25
N PHE A 499 5.56 11.53 5.43
CA PHE A 499 5.27 12.29 6.65
C PHE A 499 6.36 13.33 6.89
N LYS A 500 7.62 12.92 6.74
CA LYS A 500 8.77 13.82 6.90
C LYS A 500 8.76 14.99 5.90
N ILE A 501 8.41 14.74 4.64
CA ILE A 501 8.31 15.79 3.62
C ILE A 501 7.13 16.72 3.90
N GLN A 502 5.98 16.17 4.30
CA GLN A 502 4.75 16.93 4.55
C GLN A 502 4.90 17.95 5.69
N PHE A 503 5.67 17.62 6.72
CA PHE A 503 5.83 18.47 7.91
C PHE A 503 7.19 19.17 7.98
N GLY A 504 8.10 18.92 7.03
CA GLY A 504 9.37 19.62 6.96
C GLY A 504 9.19 21.04 6.40
N SER A 505 9.82 22.02 7.04
CA SER A 505 9.72 23.43 6.66
C SER A 505 11.04 24.09 6.29
N ASP A 506 12.18 23.46 6.63
CA ASP A 506 13.51 23.93 6.21
C ASP A 506 14.00 23.17 4.97
N PRO A 507 14.14 23.84 3.81
CA PRO A 507 14.59 23.23 2.56
C PRO A 507 15.94 22.49 2.65
N ASP A 508 16.91 23.03 3.40
CA ASP A 508 18.22 22.40 3.54
C ASP A 508 18.13 21.10 4.34
N ALA A 509 17.42 21.12 5.48
CA ALA A 509 17.13 19.90 6.24
C ALA A 509 16.32 18.87 5.43
N LEU A 510 15.31 19.31 4.67
CA LEU A 510 14.54 18.45 3.78
C LEU A 510 15.42 17.79 2.71
N PHE A 511 16.34 18.54 2.10
CA PHE A 511 17.28 17.97 1.14
C PHE A 511 18.15 16.90 1.77
N GLN A 512 18.70 17.15 2.98
CA GLN A 512 19.51 16.16 3.70
C GLN A 512 18.71 14.91 4.05
N ASP A 513 17.46 15.08 4.48
CA ASP A 513 16.55 13.99 4.79
C ASP A 513 16.23 13.14 3.53
N LEU A 514 15.97 13.79 2.40
CA LEU A 514 15.73 13.13 1.11
C LEU A 514 16.98 12.42 0.59
N ALA A 515 18.16 13.05 0.68
CA ALA A 515 19.43 12.42 0.32
C ALA A 515 19.76 11.23 1.23
N GLY A 516 19.43 11.33 2.53
CA GLY A 516 19.54 10.25 3.51
C GLY A 516 18.62 9.07 3.21
N ALA A 517 17.35 9.34 2.89
CA ALA A 517 16.40 8.33 2.43
C ALA A 517 16.87 7.67 1.13
N GLY A 518 17.39 8.46 0.20
CA GLY A 518 18.01 7.96 -1.03
C GLY A 518 19.22 7.07 -0.77
N ALA A 519 20.02 7.36 0.25
CA ALA A 519 21.16 6.52 0.64
C ALA A 519 20.70 5.19 1.26
N VAL A 520 19.58 5.17 1.99
CA VAL A 520 18.94 3.92 2.46
C VAL A 520 18.51 3.08 1.25
N LEU A 521 17.76 3.67 0.31
CA LEU A 521 17.32 3.00 -0.91
C LEU A 521 18.50 2.45 -1.73
N GLY A 522 19.57 3.24 -1.88
CA GLY A 522 20.78 2.81 -2.57
C GLY A 522 21.51 1.64 -1.90
N ARG A 523 21.45 1.52 -0.56
CA ARG A 523 22.01 0.36 0.16
C ARG A 523 21.20 -0.91 -0.08
N ILE A 524 19.87 -0.79 -0.21
CA ILE A 524 18.97 -1.92 -0.52
C ILE A 524 19.27 -2.48 -1.91
N VAL A 525 19.55 -1.63 -2.92
CA VAL A 525 19.91 -2.13 -4.26
C VAL A 525 21.17 -3.01 -4.18
N PRO A 526 21.14 -4.30 -4.58
CA PRO A 526 22.30 -5.18 -4.42
C PRO A 526 23.57 -4.64 -5.10
N ALA A 527 24.74 -4.88 -4.52
CA ALA A 527 26.01 -4.31 -5.02
C ALA A 527 26.28 -4.64 -6.51
N SER A 528 26.01 -5.88 -6.91
CA SER A 528 26.14 -6.32 -8.31
C SER A 528 25.16 -5.60 -9.25
N VAL A 529 23.94 -5.32 -8.79
CA VAL A 529 22.94 -4.53 -9.53
C VAL A 529 23.40 -3.09 -9.68
N ARG A 530 23.92 -2.47 -8.60
CA ARG A 530 24.49 -1.12 -8.66
C ARG A 530 25.64 -1.01 -9.66
N THR A 531 26.49 -2.03 -9.76
CA THR A 531 27.58 -2.07 -10.75
C THR A 531 27.04 -2.04 -12.18
N VAL A 532 25.98 -2.81 -12.48
CA VAL A 532 25.36 -2.80 -13.82
C VAL A 532 24.71 -1.45 -14.11
N ILE A 533 23.93 -0.90 -13.16
CA ILE A 533 23.34 0.44 -13.30
C ILE A 533 24.42 1.48 -13.60
N ARG A 534 25.53 1.47 -12.83
CA ARG A 534 26.65 2.39 -13.04
C ARG A 534 27.24 2.25 -14.44
N ALA A 535 27.50 1.02 -14.89
CA ALA A 535 28.08 0.77 -16.20
C ALA A 535 27.21 1.34 -17.34
N VAL A 536 25.88 1.24 -17.23
CA VAL A 536 24.94 1.75 -18.24
C VAL A 536 24.74 3.27 -18.14
N VAL A 537 24.74 3.83 -16.93
CA VAL A 537 24.47 5.26 -16.67
C VAL A 537 25.69 6.14 -16.93
N GLU A 538 26.89 5.65 -16.61
CA GLU A 538 28.15 6.41 -16.69
C GLU A 538 28.95 6.13 -17.97
N ASP A 539 28.38 5.39 -18.93
CA ASP A 539 29.05 5.14 -20.20
C ASP A 539 29.37 6.48 -20.91
N PRO A 540 30.66 6.81 -21.11
CA PRO A 540 31.06 8.07 -21.71
C PRO A 540 30.69 8.19 -23.20
N ALA A 541 30.34 7.09 -23.87
CA ALA A 541 29.92 7.10 -25.27
C ALA A 541 28.47 7.60 -25.45
N ARG A 542 27.71 7.77 -24.37
CA ARG A 542 26.29 8.15 -24.44
C ARG A 542 26.07 9.57 -24.91
N THR A 543 25.15 9.72 -25.87
CA THR A 543 24.62 11.00 -26.33
C THR A 543 23.24 11.33 -25.75
N THR A 544 22.58 10.35 -25.12
CA THR A 544 21.31 10.48 -24.41
C THR A 544 21.36 9.78 -23.05
N ALA A 545 20.53 10.22 -22.10
CA ALA A 545 20.47 9.60 -20.77
C ALA A 545 20.05 8.13 -20.84
N ALA A 546 20.51 7.34 -19.87
CA ALA A 546 20.13 5.93 -19.74
C ALA A 546 18.63 5.76 -19.54
N THR A 547 18.04 4.82 -20.27
CA THR A 547 16.66 4.40 -20.07
C THR A 547 16.61 3.12 -19.25
N ILE A 548 15.91 3.19 -18.13
CA ILE A 548 15.75 2.06 -17.20
C ILE A 548 14.26 1.75 -17.08
N LEU A 549 13.90 0.49 -17.31
CA LEU A 549 12.56 -0.03 -17.04
C LEU A 549 12.60 -0.88 -15.76
N LEU A 550 11.82 -0.47 -14.76
CA LEU A 550 11.56 -1.27 -13.56
C LEU A 550 10.32 -2.14 -13.80
N LEU A 551 10.49 -3.45 -13.90
CA LEU A 551 9.40 -4.43 -13.85
C LEU A 551 9.23 -4.85 -12.40
N THR A 552 8.20 -4.36 -11.71
CA THR A 552 8.18 -4.42 -10.24
C THR A 552 6.84 -4.86 -9.65
N GLU A 553 6.87 -5.71 -8.63
CA GLU A 553 5.76 -5.98 -7.70
C GLU A 553 5.79 -5.02 -6.49
N GLU A 554 6.89 -4.28 -6.33
CA GLU A 554 7.10 -3.30 -5.28
C GLU A 554 6.85 -1.90 -5.87
N LEU A 555 5.74 -1.25 -5.50
CA LEU A 555 5.34 0.07 -6.01
C LEU A 555 5.51 1.22 -5.01
N HIS A 556 5.78 0.92 -3.74
CA HIS A 556 5.85 1.89 -2.65
C HIS A 556 7.15 2.66 -2.67
N LEU A 557 8.27 1.97 -2.95
CA LEU A 557 9.59 2.59 -2.84
C LEU A 557 9.89 3.44 -4.08
N PRO A 558 10.34 4.68 -3.87
CA PRO A 558 10.70 5.57 -4.95
C PRO A 558 12.15 5.31 -5.38
N TRP A 559 12.39 4.19 -6.07
CA TRP A 559 13.72 3.76 -6.53
C TRP A 559 14.49 4.83 -7.32
N GLU A 560 13.80 5.77 -7.96
CA GLU A 560 14.39 6.94 -8.63
C GLU A 560 15.15 7.86 -7.67
N LEU A 561 14.87 7.79 -6.37
CA LEU A 561 15.56 8.54 -5.32
C LEU A 561 16.79 7.82 -4.77
N ALA A 562 17.09 6.60 -5.22
CA ALA A 562 18.28 5.89 -4.75
C ALA A 562 19.55 6.72 -5.02
N THR A 563 20.42 6.83 -4.03
CA THR A 563 21.74 7.48 -4.16
C THR A 563 22.84 6.44 -3.95
N PHE A 564 23.89 6.49 -4.75
CA PHE A 564 24.98 5.51 -4.70
C PHE A 564 26.24 6.08 -4.04
N GLN A 565 27.08 5.17 -3.55
CA GLN A 565 28.42 5.47 -3.05
C GLN A 565 29.46 4.65 -3.83
N PRO A 566 30.42 5.28 -4.52
CA PRO A 566 30.53 6.74 -4.74
C PRO A 566 29.31 7.30 -5.51
N PRO A 567 29.05 8.63 -5.49
CA PRO A 567 27.97 9.23 -6.26
C PRO A 567 28.01 8.83 -7.74
N LEU A 568 26.85 8.85 -8.41
CA LEU A 568 26.80 8.65 -9.86
C LEU A 568 27.39 9.89 -10.56
N ALA A 569 28.16 9.65 -11.61
CA ALA A 569 28.82 10.68 -12.40
C ALA A 569 28.38 10.58 -13.86
N SER A 570 27.28 11.25 -14.20
CA SER A 570 26.85 11.42 -15.59
C SER A 570 26.60 12.90 -15.90
N HIS A 571 26.93 13.32 -17.12
CA HIS A 571 26.70 14.71 -17.54
C HIS A 571 25.21 15.08 -17.60
N PHE A 572 24.31 14.09 -17.62
CA PHE A 572 22.85 14.29 -17.60
C PHE A 572 22.30 14.65 -16.22
N GLY A 573 22.85 14.07 -15.14
CA GLY A 573 22.40 14.30 -13.76
C GLY A 573 23.15 15.43 -13.06
N GLY A 574 24.33 15.82 -13.55
CA GLY A 574 25.11 16.90 -12.96
C GLY A 574 25.44 16.62 -11.49
N ALA A 575 25.09 17.56 -10.61
CA ALA A 575 25.32 17.47 -9.17
C ALA A 575 24.15 16.89 -8.36
N ALA A 576 23.04 16.52 -9.01
CA ALA A 576 21.91 15.90 -8.32
C ALA A 576 22.30 14.47 -7.88
N PRO A 577 22.07 14.06 -6.62
CA PRO A 577 22.57 12.77 -6.13
C PRO A 577 21.69 11.57 -6.51
N PHE A 578 20.47 11.82 -6.99
CA PHE A 578 19.41 10.82 -7.16
C PHE A 578 19.53 10.08 -8.49
N LEU A 579 19.35 8.75 -8.49
CA LEU A 579 19.42 7.90 -9.69
C LEU A 579 18.54 8.42 -10.84
N GLY A 580 17.32 8.87 -10.55
CA GLY A 580 16.37 9.41 -11.52
C GLY A 580 16.73 10.79 -12.09
N ALA A 581 17.81 11.42 -11.62
CA ALA A 581 18.42 12.58 -12.28
C ALA A 581 19.42 12.16 -13.38
N HIS A 582 20.03 10.98 -13.24
CA HIS A 582 21.03 10.46 -14.18
C HIS A 582 20.44 9.56 -15.27
N ALA A 583 19.27 8.95 -15.00
CA ALA A 583 18.58 8.05 -15.90
C ALA A 583 17.10 8.42 -16.07
N ALA A 584 16.56 8.23 -17.28
CA ALA A 584 15.15 8.27 -17.59
C ALA A 584 14.50 6.94 -17.17
N ILE A 585 13.79 6.97 -16.05
CA ILE A 585 13.24 5.76 -15.42
C ILE A 585 11.73 5.69 -15.64
N GLY A 586 11.29 4.55 -16.15
CA GLY A 586 9.90 4.13 -16.18
C GLY A 586 9.70 2.91 -15.30
N ARG A 587 8.54 2.80 -14.65
CA ARG A 587 8.15 1.61 -13.90
C ARG A 587 6.90 0.99 -14.51
N TRP A 588 6.84 -0.33 -14.52
CA TRP A 588 5.67 -1.08 -14.93
C TRP A 588 5.31 -2.08 -13.84
N PRO A 589 4.12 -1.96 -13.24
CA PRO A 589 3.70 -2.89 -12.22
C PRO A 589 3.50 -4.27 -12.84
N LEU A 590 3.99 -5.30 -12.16
CA LEU A 590 3.63 -6.69 -12.42
C LEU A 590 2.26 -6.96 -11.77
N SER A 591 1.26 -6.14 -12.13
CA SER A 591 -0.09 -6.15 -11.57
C SER A 591 -0.97 -7.21 -12.21
N GLU A 592 -1.94 -7.69 -11.44
CA GLU A 592 -2.66 -8.94 -11.60
C GLU A 592 -4.15 -8.77 -12.01
N GLY A 593 -4.54 -7.58 -12.51
CA GLY A 593 -5.92 -7.22 -12.86
C GLY A 593 -6.21 -7.07 -14.37
N ASP A 594 -7.49 -7.14 -14.73
CA ASP A 594 -8.06 -6.90 -16.08
C ASP A 594 -8.82 -5.55 -16.09
N PRO A 595 -8.85 -4.76 -17.19
CA PRO A 595 -8.15 -4.93 -18.46
C PRO A 595 -6.63 -4.85 -18.32
N ARG A 596 -5.93 -5.71 -19.06
CA ARG A 596 -4.46 -5.78 -18.97
C ARG A 596 -3.85 -4.46 -19.44
N PRO A 597 -3.04 -3.78 -18.62
CA PRO A 597 -2.39 -2.56 -19.07
C PRO A 597 -1.42 -2.97 -20.18
N VAL A 598 -1.60 -2.39 -21.37
CA VAL A 598 -0.69 -2.57 -22.51
C VAL A 598 0.21 -1.33 -22.55
N PRO A 599 1.44 -1.45 -22.04
CA PRO A 599 2.38 -0.34 -22.09
C PRO A 599 2.70 -0.02 -23.54
N ARG A 600 2.58 1.26 -23.91
CA ARG A 600 2.84 1.70 -25.28
C ARG A 600 4.11 2.54 -25.32
N PRO A 601 5.02 2.33 -26.29
CA PRO A 601 6.16 3.22 -26.49
C PRO A 601 5.72 4.56 -27.11
N ARG A 602 4.47 4.66 -27.58
CA ARG A 602 3.91 5.85 -28.23
C ARG A 602 2.45 6.03 -27.89
N VAL A 603 2.03 7.29 -27.74
CA VAL A 603 0.63 7.69 -27.64
C VAL A 603 0.40 8.80 -28.66
N GLU A 604 -0.41 8.49 -29.68
CA GLU A 604 -0.84 9.45 -30.69
C GLU A 604 -2.00 10.28 -30.12
N VAL A 605 -1.73 11.55 -29.82
CA VAL A 605 -2.69 12.45 -29.19
C VAL A 605 -3.49 13.16 -30.28
N ALA A 606 -4.72 12.69 -30.52
CA ALA A 606 -5.70 13.37 -31.37
C ALA A 606 -6.66 14.26 -30.55
N LYS A 607 -7.05 13.77 -29.36
CA LYS A 607 -7.92 14.49 -28.42
C LYS A 607 -7.37 14.39 -27.01
N ALA A 608 -7.55 15.47 -26.25
CA ALA A 608 -7.18 15.56 -24.85
C ALA A 608 -8.39 15.95 -23.99
N ALA A 609 -8.36 15.57 -22.71
CA ALA A 609 -9.25 16.07 -21.69
C ALA A 609 -8.43 16.73 -20.58
N VAL A 610 -9.01 17.76 -19.95
CA VAL A 610 -8.44 18.42 -18.78
C VAL A 610 -9.45 18.44 -17.64
N LEU A 611 -9.00 18.10 -16.44
CA LEU A 611 -9.80 18.10 -15.22
C LEU A 611 -9.16 19.05 -14.21
N SER A 612 -9.87 20.11 -13.84
CA SER A 612 -9.47 21.07 -12.81
C SER A 612 -10.71 21.61 -12.07
N ALA A 613 -10.52 22.20 -10.90
CA ALA A 613 -11.60 22.66 -10.04
C ALA A 613 -11.34 24.04 -9.44
N LYS A 614 -12.41 24.83 -9.36
CA LYS A 614 -12.44 26.12 -8.65
C LYS A 614 -12.97 25.92 -7.25
N TYR A 615 -12.08 25.89 -6.25
CA TYR A 615 -12.45 25.64 -4.86
C TYR A 615 -13.00 26.89 -4.13
N ASP A 616 -13.47 27.90 -4.87
CA ASP A 616 -14.10 29.10 -4.33
C ASP A 616 -15.25 28.74 -3.37
N GLY A 617 -15.10 29.11 -2.10
CA GLY A 617 -16.12 28.85 -1.07
C GLY A 617 -16.24 27.39 -0.63
N VAL A 618 -15.29 26.52 -0.99
CA VAL A 618 -15.26 25.12 -0.53
C VAL A 618 -14.53 25.03 0.81
N THR A 619 -15.21 24.49 1.81
CA THR A 619 -14.70 24.42 3.19
C THR A 619 -13.48 23.50 3.27
N LYS A 620 -12.40 23.95 3.93
CA LYS A 620 -11.09 23.25 4.11
C LYS A 620 -10.19 23.15 2.87
N TRP A 621 -10.63 23.59 1.69
CA TRP A 621 -9.86 23.47 0.46
C TRP A 621 -9.52 24.85 -0.10
N GLY A 622 -8.23 25.18 -0.12
CA GLY A 622 -7.73 26.44 -0.64
C GLY A 622 -7.79 26.49 -2.17
N LYS A 623 -7.74 27.71 -2.73
CA LYS A 623 -7.59 27.92 -4.17
C LYS A 623 -6.27 27.31 -4.66
N LEU A 624 -6.30 26.79 -5.89
CA LEU A 624 -5.12 26.37 -6.63
C LEU A 624 -5.02 27.22 -7.89
N ASP A 625 -4.60 28.47 -7.72
CA ASP A 625 -4.58 29.45 -8.82
C ASP A 625 -3.63 28.99 -9.95
N GLN A 626 -2.56 28.26 -9.62
CA GLN A 626 -1.63 27.75 -10.63
C GLN A 626 -2.17 26.49 -11.32
N ALA A 627 -2.89 25.62 -10.60
CA ALA A 627 -3.63 24.50 -11.20
C ALA A 627 -4.71 24.98 -12.21
N GLU A 628 -5.41 26.07 -11.90
CA GLU A 628 -6.38 26.67 -12.85
C GLU A 628 -5.67 27.23 -14.09
N ALA A 629 -4.54 27.89 -13.90
CA ALA A 629 -3.74 28.46 -14.99
C ALA A 629 -3.12 27.38 -15.89
N GLU A 630 -2.51 26.33 -15.31
CA GLU A 630 -1.94 25.23 -16.08
C GLU A 630 -3.02 24.49 -16.89
N ALA A 631 -4.22 24.29 -16.31
CA ALA A 631 -5.31 23.62 -17.00
C ALA A 631 -5.77 24.42 -18.23
N ALA A 632 -5.81 25.76 -18.12
CA ALA A 632 -6.11 26.64 -19.25
C ALA A 632 -5.03 26.60 -20.34
N GLU A 633 -3.75 26.48 -19.96
CA GLU A 633 -2.64 26.34 -20.90
C GLU A 633 -2.68 24.98 -21.62
N VAL A 634 -2.95 23.88 -20.91
CA VAL A 634 -3.12 22.55 -21.50
C VAL A 634 -4.34 22.52 -22.42
N THR A 635 -5.44 23.18 -22.04
CA THR A 635 -6.61 23.38 -22.91
C THR A 635 -6.21 24.03 -24.22
N THR A 636 -5.41 25.10 -24.15
CA THR A 636 -4.93 25.83 -25.34
C THR A 636 -3.98 24.99 -26.18
N LEU A 637 -3.08 24.23 -25.54
CA LEU A 637 -2.05 23.44 -26.21
C LEU A 637 -2.62 22.27 -27.01
N PHE A 638 -3.65 21.61 -26.48
CA PHE A 638 -4.21 20.39 -27.08
C PHE A 638 -5.63 20.57 -27.66
N GLY A 639 -6.24 21.74 -27.50
CA GLY A 639 -7.68 21.89 -27.71
C GLY A 639 -8.48 20.97 -26.79
N ALA A 640 -8.02 20.81 -25.55
CA ALA A 640 -8.54 19.80 -24.64
C ALA A 640 -9.97 20.08 -24.21
N GLU A 641 -10.76 19.03 -24.01
CA GLU A 641 -12.11 19.13 -23.47
C GLU A 641 -12.06 19.30 -21.95
N SER A 642 -12.72 20.32 -21.43
CA SER A 642 -12.82 20.54 -19.97
C SER A 642 -13.83 19.59 -19.36
N VAL A 643 -13.40 18.79 -18.39
CA VAL A 643 -14.24 17.89 -17.62
C VAL A 643 -14.68 18.58 -16.33
N LEU A 644 -15.98 18.50 -16.02
CA LEU A 644 -16.50 19.05 -14.77
C LEU A 644 -15.93 18.26 -13.58
N PRO A 645 -15.47 18.93 -12.51
CA PRO A 645 -14.91 18.26 -11.33
C PRO A 645 -16.01 17.75 -10.40
N THR A 646 -16.85 16.84 -10.89
CA THR A 646 -17.93 16.18 -10.14
C THR A 646 -17.79 14.66 -10.25
N ILE A 647 -18.30 13.90 -9.28
CA ILE A 647 -18.20 12.43 -9.29
C ILE A 647 -18.66 11.84 -10.63
N ARG A 648 -19.80 12.32 -11.16
CA ARG A 648 -20.37 11.75 -12.38
C ARG A 648 -19.48 11.99 -13.60
N ALA A 649 -19.04 13.23 -13.81
CA ALA A 649 -18.22 13.57 -14.97
C ALA A 649 -16.83 12.92 -14.92
N VAL A 650 -16.24 12.79 -13.72
CA VAL A 650 -14.97 12.09 -13.54
C VAL A 650 -15.13 10.57 -13.73
N ALA A 651 -16.24 9.99 -13.26
CA ALA A 651 -16.57 8.59 -13.56
C ALA A 651 -16.74 8.36 -15.06
N ASP A 652 -17.45 9.25 -15.77
CA ASP A 652 -17.63 9.17 -17.22
C ASP A 652 -16.28 9.28 -17.95
N LEU A 653 -15.40 10.19 -17.53
CA LEU A 653 -14.04 10.33 -18.07
C LEU A 653 -13.25 9.03 -17.95
N PHE A 654 -13.21 8.42 -16.76
CA PHE A 654 -12.49 7.17 -16.54
C PHE A 654 -13.20 5.93 -17.09
N ALA A 655 -14.50 6.03 -17.41
CA ALA A 655 -15.21 5.07 -18.25
C ALA A 655 -14.96 5.27 -19.77
N GLY A 656 -14.07 6.20 -20.15
CA GLY A 656 -13.66 6.42 -21.54
C GLY A 656 -14.51 7.44 -22.31
N THR A 657 -15.30 8.27 -21.62
CA THR A 657 -16.15 9.31 -22.21
C THR A 657 -15.81 10.71 -21.66
N PRO A 658 -15.28 11.63 -22.48
CA PRO A 658 -14.99 11.49 -23.91
C PRO A 658 -13.83 10.53 -24.17
N THR A 659 -13.82 9.95 -25.39
CA THR A 659 -12.69 9.12 -25.83
C THR A 659 -11.50 10.02 -26.19
N VAL A 660 -10.48 10.01 -25.34
CA VAL A 660 -9.27 10.85 -25.46
C VAL A 660 -8.00 10.03 -25.30
N GLN A 661 -6.88 10.54 -25.80
CA GLN A 661 -5.55 9.90 -25.69
C GLN A 661 -4.63 10.61 -24.70
N LEU A 662 -5.05 11.77 -24.20
CA LEU A 662 -4.34 12.50 -23.16
C LEU A 662 -5.34 12.96 -22.10
N VAL A 663 -5.04 12.74 -20.83
CA VAL A 663 -5.78 13.32 -19.71
C VAL A 663 -4.80 14.09 -18.83
N HIS A 664 -5.07 15.37 -18.61
CA HIS A 664 -4.37 16.17 -17.61
C HIS A 664 -5.30 16.44 -16.43
N VAL A 665 -4.85 16.14 -15.22
CA VAL A 665 -5.59 16.38 -13.99
C VAL A 665 -4.79 17.36 -13.13
N ALA A 666 -5.45 18.41 -12.65
CA ALA A 666 -4.88 19.48 -11.85
C ALA A 666 -5.84 19.80 -10.69
N LEU A 667 -5.71 19.09 -9.58
CA LEU A 667 -6.66 19.08 -8.45
C LEU A 667 -5.93 18.92 -7.11
N HIS A 668 -6.65 19.20 -6.01
CA HIS A 668 -6.28 18.58 -4.73
C HIS A 668 -6.53 17.07 -4.81
N GLY A 669 -5.70 16.27 -4.15
CA GLY A 669 -6.05 14.91 -3.74
C GLY A 669 -6.10 14.82 -2.22
N GLN A 670 -6.69 13.74 -1.71
CA GLN A 670 -6.68 13.44 -0.29
C GLN A 670 -6.28 11.99 -0.02
N PHE A 671 -5.42 11.83 0.99
CA PHE A 671 -5.06 10.55 1.56
C PHE A 671 -5.56 10.52 2.99
N ASP A 672 -6.44 9.58 3.30
CA ASP A 672 -7.00 9.40 4.63
C ASP A 672 -6.90 7.92 5.01
N THR A 673 -5.97 7.59 5.91
CA THR A 673 -5.75 6.20 6.35
C THR A 673 -6.85 5.65 7.25
N GLU A 674 -7.74 6.52 7.76
CA GLU A 674 -8.69 6.18 8.83
C GLU A 674 -10.13 6.63 8.51
N GLY A 675 -10.37 7.26 7.35
CA GLY A 675 -11.68 7.82 6.98
C GLY A 675 -12.10 7.64 5.52
N ALA A 676 -13.31 8.13 5.20
CA ALA A 676 -13.97 7.95 3.89
C ALA A 676 -13.56 9.00 2.83
N ALA A 677 -12.55 9.83 3.11
CA ALA A 677 -12.15 10.97 2.30
C ALA A 677 -10.83 10.68 1.57
N GLU A 678 -10.82 9.71 0.66
CA GLU A 678 -9.64 9.34 -0.13
C GLU A 678 -9.87 9.58 -1.63
N GLY A 679 -8.86 10.09 -2.34
CA GLY A 679 -8.84 10.18 -3.80
C GLY A 679 -8.80 11.62 -4.32
N LEU A 680 -9.31 11.85 -5.54
CA LEU A 680 -9.35 13.18 -6.13
C LEU A 680 -10.41 14.03 -5.41
N VAL A 681 -10.05 15.25 -5.02
CA VAL A 681 -10.98 16.17 -4.34
C VAL A 681 -11.81 16.88 -5.40
N LEU A 682 -13.10 16.57 -5.43
CA LEU A 682 -14.06 17.09 -6.39
C LEU A 682 -15.05 18.05 -5.71
N LEU A 683 -15.80 18.79 -6.53
CA LEU A 683 -16.86 19.67 -6.07
C LEU A 683 -18.13 18.86 -5.79
N ALA A 684 -18.68 18.98 -4.58
CA ALA A 684 -19.99 18.42 -4.29
C ALA A 684 -21.09 19.33 -4.82
N VAL A 685 -22.09 18.74 -5.48
CA VAL A 685 -23.25 19.44 -6.03
C VAL A 685 -24.54 19.04 -5.30
N ASP A 686 -25.49 19.95 -5.22
CA ASP A 686 -26.82 19.67 -4.66
C ASP A 686 -27.74 18.95 -5.68
N ALA A 687 -28.97 18.65 -5.27
CA ALA A 687 -29.96 17.98 -6.12
C ALA A 687 -30.36 18.81 -7.36
N ALA A 688 -30.13 20.13 -7.36
CA ALA A 688 -30.35 21.01 -8.50
C ALA A 688 -29.09 21.16 -9.38
N GLY A 689 -27.97 20.52 -9.02
CA GLY A 689 -26.70 20.58 -9.73
C GLY A 689 -25.84 21.80 -9.38
N ALA A 690 -26.19 22.58 -8.36
CA ALA A 690 -25.40 23.73 -7.92
C ALA A 690 -24.27 23.31 -6.99
N GLN A 691 -23.10 23.94 -7.13
CA GLN A 691 -21.94 23.71 -6.26
C GLN A 691 -22.29 24.05 -4.80
N THR A 692 -21.91 23.15 -3.89
CA THR A 692 -22.06 23.33 -2.45
C THR A 692 -20.74 23.81 -1.83
N ALA A 693 -20.80 24.22 -0.56
CA ALA A 693 -19.60 24.56 0.22
C ALA A 693 -18.78 23.32 0.67
N LYS A 694 -19.17 22.11 0.27
CA LYS A 694 -18.51 20.85 0.62
C LYS A 694 -17.73 20.29 -0.57
N ALA A 695 -16.63 19.60 -0.28
CA ALA A 695 -15.97 18.75 -1.25
C ALA A 695 -16.56 17.33 -1.23
N THR A 696 -16.31 16.59 -2.30
CA THR A 696 -16.51 15.14 -2.37
C THR A 696 -15.24 14.48 -2.92
N PHE A 697 -15.14 13.17 -2.85
CA PHE A 697 -13.90 12.45 -3.15
C PHE A 697 -14.16 11.34 -4.17
N PHE A 698 -13.28 11.24 -5.17
CA PHE A 698 -13.30 10.16 -6.13
C PHE A 698 -12.14 9.20 -5.84
N SER A 699 -12.46 8.10 -5.16
CA SER A 699 -11.48 7.15 -4.65
C SER A 699 -10.89 6.25 -5.74
N PRO A 700 -9.71 5.64 -5.50
CA PRO A 700 -9.19 4.58 -6.36
C PRO A 700 -10.21 3.47 -6.59
N LEU A 701 -10.91 3.01 -5.54
CA LEU A 701 -11.95 1.99 -5.65
C LEU A 701 -13.10 2.40 -6.59
N ALA A 702 -13.47 3.69 -6.62
CA ALA A 702 -14.45 4.18 -7.57
C ALA A 702 -13.92 4.14 -9.02
N ALA A 703 -12.62 4.44 -9.21
CA ALA A 703 -11.96 4.40 -10.50
C ALA A 703 -11.88 2.98 -11.10
N GLU A 704 -11.92 1.92 -10.28
CA GLU A 704 -11.97 0.52 -10.75
C GLU A 704 -13.20 0.20 -11.62
N ASN A 705 -14.26 1.03 -11.55
CA ASN A 705 -15.41 0.91 -12.46
C ASN A 705 -15.11 1.44 -13.88
N GLY A 706 -13.92 1.98 -14.11
CA GLY A 706 -13.50 2.59 -15.37
C GLY A 706 -13.07 1.59 -16.45
N HIS A 707 -12.97 2.09 -17.68
CA HIS A 707 -12.45 1.36 -18.83
C HIS A 707 -11.92 2.33 -19.89
N LEU A 708 -10.60 2.52 -19.92
CA LEU A 708 -9.88 3.42 -20.80
C LEU A 708 -9.40 2.72 -22.08
N ALA A 709 -10.34 2.24 -22.90
CA ALA A 709 -10.05 1.49 -24.12
C ALA A 709 -9.10 2.21 -25.12
N ALA A 710 -9.11 3.54 -25.13
CA ALA A 710 -8.24 4.35 -26.00
C ALA A 710 -6.76 4.33 -25.58
N GLY A 711 -6.44 3.89 -24.37
CA GLY A 711 -5.09 3.90 -23.83
C GLY A 711 -4.50 5.31 -23.68
N PRO A 712 -5.14 6.23 -22.94
CA PRO A 712 -4.61 7.57 -22.76
C PRO A 712 -3.32 7.58 -21.93
N PHE A 713 -2.45 8.54 -22.22
CA PHE A 713 -1.44 8.98 -21.25
C PHE A 713 -2.08 9.94 -20.25
N ILE A 714 -1.81 9.74 -18.96
CA ILE A 714 -2.39 10.55 -17.88
C ILE A 714 -1.29 11.29 -17.13
N PHE A 715 -1.35 12.62 -17.12
CA PHE A 715 -0.56 13.46 -16.23
C PHE A 715 -1.43 13.86 -15.03
N LEU A 716 -1.18 13.24 -13.89
CA LEU A 716 -1.92 13.45 -12.65
C LEU A 716 -1.16 14.44 -11.76
N ASN A 717 -1.47 15.73 -11.87
CA ASN A 717 -1.02 16.76 -10.95
C ASN A 717 -2.00 16.92 -9.79
N ALA A 718 -2.06 15.90 -8.92
CA ALA A 718 -2.91 15.92 -7.73
C ALA A 718 -2.23 15.20 -6.57
N CYS A 719 -2.14 15.86 -5.42
CA CYS A 719 -1.39 15.37 -4.26
C CYS A 719 -2.25 14.65 -3.25
N GLN A 720 -1.67 13.63 -2.60
CA GLN A 720 -2.28 12.72 -1.64
C GLN A 720 -3.07 11.53 -2.23
N VAL A 721 -2.73 10.98 -3.41
CA VAL A 721 -3.31 9.67 -3.79
C VAL A 721 -2.24 8.65 -4.12
N GLY A 722 -1.90 7.85 -3.12
CA GLY A 722 -1.23 6.57 -3.35
C GLY A 722 -0.46 6.03 -2.16
N ALA A 723 -1.09 5.50 -1.11
CA ALA A 723 -0.44 4.51 -0.23
C ALA A 723 -1.48 3.71 0.55
N ASP A 724 -1.55 2.41 0.36
CA ASP A 724 -2.54 1.54 1.01
C ASP A 724 -2.15 1.17 2.46
N ARG A 725 -3.01 0.45 3.20
CA ARG A 725 -2.53 -0.54 4.19
C ARG A 725 -3.57 -1.62 4.43
N SER A 726 -3.60 -2.64 3.58
CA SER A 726 -3.10 -3.99 3.90
C SER A 726 -3.55 -4.99 2.82
N VAL A 727 -2.57 -5.68 2.25
CA VAL A 727 -2.61 -6.87 1.39
C VAL A 727 -4.00 -7.30 0.91
N LEU A 728 -4.45 -6.64 -0.17
CA LEU A 728 -5.11 -7.17 -1.37
C LEU A 728 -5.40 -5.96 -2.28
N GLY A 729 -4.38 -5.44 -2.99
CA GLY A 729 -4.60 -4.38 -3.99
C GLY A 729 -3.58 -3.25 -4.12
N ASP A 730 -2.27 -3.55 -4.08
CA ASP A 730 -1.22 -2.83 -4.83
C ASP A 730 -1.05 -1.30 -4.59
N TYR A 731 0.07 -0.96 -3.93
CA TYR A 731 0.44 0.35 -3.37
C TYR A 731 0.83 1.44 -4.39
N GLY A 732 0.12 1.48 -5.51
CA GLY A 732 0.02 2.60 -6.45
C GLY A 732 -1.36 3.25 -6.46
N GLY A 733 -2.24 2.95 -5.49
CA GLY A 733 -3.57 3.54 -5.25
C GLY A 733 -4.30 3.98 -6.52
N PHE A 734 -4.18 5.26 -6.89
CA PHE A 734 -4.83 5.80 -8.08
C PHE A 734 -4.07 5.53 -9.39
N ALA A 735 -2.74 5.70 -9.41
CA ALA A 735 -1.95 5.53 -10.63
C ALA A 735 -1.94 4.07 -11.11
N SER A 736 -1.86 3.11 -10.18
CA SER A 736 -2.00 1.69 -10.52
C SER A 736 -3.41 1.35 -10.98
N THR A 737 -4.45 1.93 -10.36
CA THR A 737 -5.85 1.78 -10.83
C THR A 737 -6.00 2.32 -12.25
N LEU A 738 -5.48 3.50 -12.55
CA LEU A 738 -5.54 4.09 -13.89
C LEU A 738 -4.87 3.21 -14.96
N LEU A 739 -3.74 2.59 -14.63
CA LEU A 739 -3.13 1.57 -15.49
C LEU A 739 -4.06 0.36 -15.64
N ARG A 740 -4.55 -0.21 -14.53
CA ARG A 740 -5.46 -1.38 -14.54
C ARG A 740 -6.72 -1.13 -15.37
N ILE A 741 -7.27 0.07 -15.41
CA ILE A 741 -8.44 0.35 -16.26
C ILE A 741 -8.08 0.67 -17.71
N GLY A 742 -6.79 0.72 -18.07
CA GLY A 742 -6.33 0.76 -19.47
C GLY A 742 -5.43 1.94 -19.87
N ALA A 743 -4.96 2.79 -18.95
CA ALA A 743 -4.03 3.88 -19.31
C ALA A 743 -2.72 3.35 -19.92
N ALA A 744 -2.20 4.04 -20.94
CA ALA A 744 -0.93 3.68 -21.59
C ALA A 744 0.31 4.09 -20.76
N GLY A 745 0.12 5.05 -19.85
CA GLY A 745 1.13 5.49 -18.90
C GLY A 745 0.59 6.58 -17.99
N VAL A 746 1.11 6.66 -16.77
CA VAL A 746 0.70 7.63 -15.75
C VAL A 746 1.93 8.34 -15.16
N VAL A 747 1.88 9.66 -15.06
CA VAL A 747 2.81 10.45 -14.25
C VAL A 747 2.04 10.99 -13.05
N ALA A 748 2.50 10.72 -11.83
CA ALA A 748 1.81 11.11 -10.60
C ALA A 748 2.79 11.40 -9.45
N PRO A 749 2.49 12.38 -8.56
CA PRO A 749 3.34 12.71 -7.41
C PRO A 749 3.19 11.70 -6.27
N LEU A 750 4.29 11.49 -5.54
CA LEU A 750 4.38 10.63 -4.36
C LEU A 750 3.87 11.27 -3.07
N TRP A 751 3.93 12.60 -2.99
CA TRP A 751 3.62 13.40 -1.81
C TRP A 751 3.10 14.78 -2.21
N ASN A 752 2.89 15.67 -1.24
CA ASN A 752 2.39 17.02 -1.46
C ASN A 752 3.37 17.89 -2.26
N VAL A 753 2.91 18.48 -3.35
CA VAL A 753 3.69 19.36 -4.22
C VAL A 753 3.25 20.81 -4.03
N ASP A 754 4.17 21.71 -4.31
CA ASP A 754 3.89 23.15 -4.36
C ASP A 754 3.14 23.46 -5.66
N ASP A 755 2.00 24.15 -5.58
CA ASP A 755 1.11 24.45 -6.72
C ASP A 755 1.86 25.16 -7.87
N ASP A 756 2.71 26.14 -7.54
CA ASP A 756 3.51 26.90 -8.50
C ASP A 756 4.62 26.07 -9.16
N VAL A 757 5.35 25.29 -8.37
CA VAL A 757 6.44 24.43 -8.89
C VAL A 757 5.87 23.28 -9.73
N ALA A 758 4.75 22.69 -9.32
CA ALA A 758 4.10 21.62 -10.05
C ALA A 758 3.52 22.11 -11.38
N ALA A 759 2.89 23.28 -11.39
CA ALA A 759 2.42 23.91 -12.62
C ALA A 759 3.57 24.28 -13.57
N ALA A 760 4.69 24.80 -13.04
CA ALA A 760 5.87 25.03 -13.85
C ALA A 760 6.43 23.73 -14.44
N MET A 761 6.44 22.65 -13.66
CA MET A 761 6.88 21.33 -14.10
C MET A 761 5.97 20.74 -15.18
N ALA A 762 4.64 20.89 -15.08
CA ALA A 762 3.70 20.45 -16.11
C ALA A 762 3.93 21.19 -17.44
N ARG A 763 4.15 22.52 -17.39
CA ARG A 763 4.47 23.33 -18.59
C ARG A 763 5.75 22.85 -19.27
N GLU A 764 6.81 22.67 -18.50
CA GLU A 764 8.09 22.20 -19.02
C GLU A 764 8.02 20.77 -19.54
N PHE A 765 7.25 19.91 -18.86
CA PHE A 765 6.97 18.56 -19.32
C PHE A 765 6.33 18.57 -20.71
N TYR A 766 5.28 19.35 -20.92
CA TYR A 766 4.63 19.43 -22.24
C TYR A 766 5.48 20.16 -23.27
N ALA A 767 6.25 21.19 -22.89
CA ALA A 767 7.18 21.83 -23.81
C ALA A 767 8.25 20.83 -24.34
N ALA A 768 8.71 19.91 -23.49
CA ALA A 768 9.70 18.91 -23.84
C ALA A 768 9.11 17.70 -24.59
N THR A 769 7.89 17.27 -24.24
CA THR A 769 7.25 16.06 -24.80
C THR A 769 6.36 16.37 -26.01
N TRP A 770 5.92 17.62 -26.16
CA TRP A 770 4.99 18.10 -27.19
C TRP A 770 5.54 19.33 -27.94
N SER A 771 6.82 19.31 -28.30
CA SER A 771 7.47 20.36 -29.11
C SER A 771 6.92 20.44 -30.54
N ALA A 772 6.93 21.64 -31.12
CA ALA A 772 6.57 21.90 -32.52
C ALA A 772 7.46 21.15 -33.52
N ALA A 773 8.74 20.95 -33.18
CA ALA A 773 9.67 20.14 -33.97
C ALA A 773 9.69 18.69 -33.42
N PRO A 774 9.22 17.68 -34.16
CA PRO A 774 9.18 16.30 -33.68
C PRO A 774 10.55 15.74 -33.25
N ALA A 775 11.63 16.19 -33.88
CA ALA A 775 13.00 15.78 -33.55
C ALA A 775 13.46 16.24 -32.16
N ASP A 776 12.87 17.31 -31.63
CA ASP A 776 13.24 17.88 -30.33
C ASP A 776 12.45 17.28 -29.17
N ARG A 777 11.41 16.48 -29.47
CA ARG A 777 10.59 15.81 -28.45
C ARG A 777 11.42 14.78 -27.72
N VAL A 778 11.19 14.68 -26.42
CA VAL A 778 11.76 13.62 -25.59
C VAL A 778 10.68 12.67 -25.07
N SER A 779 11.10 11.53 -24.50
CA SER A 779 10.17 10.64 -23.83
C SER A 779 9.67 11.26 -22.52
N VAL A 780 8.54 10.78 -22.02
CA VAL A 780 7.95 11.25 -20.76
C VAL A 780 8.90 11.03 -19.57
N ALA A 781 9.65 9.92 -19.54
CA ALA A 781 10.61 9.63 -18.48
C ALA A 781 11.86 10.53 -18.56
N GLU A 782 12.32 10.86 -19.76
CA GLU A 782 13.39 11.84 -19.97
C GLU A 782 12.99 13.25 -19.50
N ALA A 783 11.75 13.67 -19.74
CA ALA A 783 11.23 14.94 -19.21
C ALA A 783 11.20 14.93 -17.67
N MET A 784 10.79 13.83 -17.03
CA MET A 784 10.85 13.68 -15.57
C MET A 784 12.30 13.74 -15.06
N ARG A 785 13.24 13.08 -15.73
CA ARG A 785 14.66 13.13 -15.36
C ARG A 785 15.22 14.55 -15.43
N ARG A 786 14.85 15.36 -16.44
CA ARG A 786 15.24 16.79 -16.53
C ARG A 786 14.81 17.57 -15.30
N ALA A 787 13.57 17.36 -14.83
CA ALA A 787 13.08 18.00 -13.63
C ALA A 787 13.91 17.60 -12.39
N ARG A 788 14.16 16.30 -12.21
CA ARG A 788 14.95 15.77 -11.07
C ARG A 788 16.39 16.27 -11.05
N ALA A 789 17.03 16.44 -12.21
CA ALA A 789 18.40 16.92 -12.31
C ALA A 789 18.61 18.36 -11.81
N ARG A 790 17.54 19.15 -11.66
CA ARG A 790 17.60 20.50 -11.09
C ARG A 790 17.56 20.53 -9.57
N TYR A 791 17.13 19.45 -8.93
CA TYR A 791 17.06 19.37 -7.47
C TYR A 791 18.46 19.02 -6.90
N THR A 792 19.27 20.05 -6.72
CA THR A 792 20.65 19.97 -6.21
C THR A 792 20.78 20.66 -4.85
N LEU A 793 21.79 20.28 -4.07
CA LEU A 793 22.07 20.93 -2.79
C LEU A 793 22.33 22.44 -2.98
N ASP A 794 23.15 22.81 -3.96
CA ASP A 794 23.45 24.21 -4.26
C ASP A 794 22.19 25.00 -4.63
N GLY A 795 21.30 24.41 -5.44
CA GLY A 795 20.03 25.04 -5.83
C GLY A 795 19.13 25.30 -4.62
N VAL A 796 19.04 24.34 -3.71
CA VAL A 796 18.29 24.44 -2.44
C VAL A 796 18.90 25.47 -1.50
N SER A 797 20.20 25.40 -1.23
CA SER A 797 20.89 26.30 -0.30
C SER A 797 20.89 27.76 -0.77
N GLN A 798 20.90 27.98 -2.09
CA GLN A 798 20.76 29.31 -2.69
C GLN A 798 19.31 29.81 -2.76
N ARG A 799 18.33 28.98 -2.37
CA ARG A 799 16.89 29.27 -2.49
C ARG A 799 16.51 29.64 -3.92
N THR A 800 17.05 28.90 -4.87
CA THR A 800 16.78 29.12 -6.30
C THR A 800 15.28 28.98 -6.56
N PRO A 801 14.63 29.98 -7.20
CA PRO A 801 13.20 29.90 -7.51
C PRO A 801 12.86 28.62 -8.30
N GLY A 802 11.78 27.93 -7.90
CA GLY A 802 11.34 26.69 -8.54
C GLY A 802 12.12 25.43 -8.13
N VAL A 803 13.12 25.52 -7.26
CA VAL A 803 13.83 24.35 -6.72
C VAL A 803 13.22 23.93 -5.39
N SER A 804 12.42 22.86 -5.41
CA SER A 804 11.82 22.26 -4.22
C SER A 804 11.71 20.73 -4.37
N PRO A 805 11.38 19.98 -3.30
CA PRO A 805 11.13 18.54 -3.36
C PRO A 805 10.08 18.12 -4.41
N THR A 806 9.22 19.03 -4.85
CA THR A 806 8.27 18.82 -5.95
C THR A 806 8.95 18.28 -7.21
N LEU A 807 10.17 18.74 -7.53
CA LEU A 807 10.93 18.32 -8.71
C LEU A 807 11.28 16.82 -8.73
N ILE A 808 11.28 16.16 -7.58
CA ILE A 808 11.58 14.73 -7.43
C ILE A 808 10.37 13.92 -6.93
N ALA A 809 9.20 14.53 -6.80
CA ALA A 809 7.99 13.90 -6.28
C ALA A 809 7.31 12.97 -7.29
N PHE A 810 7.41 13.24 -8.59
CA PHE A 810 6.66 12.53 -9.62
C PHE A 810 7.29 11.18 -9.96
N GLN A 811 6.47 10.14 -10.04
CA GLN A 811 6.83 8.83 -10.62
C GLN A 811 6.27 8.70 -12.03
N CYS A 812 6.96 7.93 -12.87
CA CYS A 812 6.56 7.66 -14.25
C CYS A 812 6.21 6.17 -14.41
N LEU A 813 4.93 5.83 -14.30
CA LEU A 813 4.43 4.48 -14.56
C LEU A 813 4.15 4.33 -16.06
N ALA A 814 5.20 4.08 -16.84
CA ALA A 814 5.14 3.98 -18.29
C ALA A 814 6.41 3.29 -18.83
N HIS A 815 6.40 2.96 -20.12
CA HIS A 815 7.63 2.63 -20.84
C HIS A 815 8.60 3.84 -20.80
N PRO A 816 9.91 3.67 -20.48
CA PRO A 816 10.85 4.79 -20.34
C PRO A 816 11.09 5.57 -21.65
N GLN A 817 10.80 4.97 -22.81
CA GLN A 817 10.85 5.64 -24.11
C GLN A 817 9.46 6.12 -24.59
N LEU A 818 8.41 6.08 -23.76
CA LEU A 818 7.07 6.52 -24.17
C LEU A 818 7.12 7.97 -24.67
N ARG A 819 6.67 8.18 -25.92
CA ARG A 819 6.61 9.48 -26.59
C ARG A 819 5.17 9.87 -26.90
N LEU A 820 4.86 11.15 -26.71
CA LEU A 820 3.62 11.76 -27.17
C LEU A 820 3.81 12.23 -28.61
N THR A 821 2.97 11.78 -29.53
CA THR A 821 3.03 12.14 -30.95
C THR A 821 1.72 12.75 -31.42
N THR A 822 1.81 13.57 -32.46
CA THR A 822 0.63 14.06 -33.19
C THR A 822 0.02 12.88 -33.93
N ALA A 823 -1.32 12.76 -33.87
CA ALA A 823 -2.08 11.76 -34.62
C ALA A 823 -2.07 12.02 -36.14
#